data_AF-A0A9W9V1M8-F1
#
_entry.id   AF-A0A9W9V1M8-F1
#
_cell.length_a   1.000
_cell.length_b   1.000
_cell.length_c   1.000
_cell.angle_alpha   90.00
_cell.angle_beta   90.00
_cell.angle_gamma   90.00
#
_symmetry.space_group_name_H-M   'P 1'
#
loop_
_entity.id
_entity.type
_entity.pdbx_description
1 polymer ?
#
loop_
_entity_poly.entity_id
_entity_poly.type
_entity_poly.pdbx_seq_one_letter_code
_entity_poly.pdbx_strand_id
1 'polypeptide(L)'
;MLRGQTLPWRAALHQTPRPLLRRPFLASPRYNATFRSTLSSARLGHSIPPSSRAFSVSSIRRREKPPPEDPTDESAEAEQKQTTEDHKDTERTPESRRKAADSGKNVPSADQATTRRKDRSSDKESRGVEEDAKKDADAADGKGSNTPPAIPPSDAPADSKPSGASGGGNSGNDDGGKKGKKGSGDKALQKPAVPDVYPQVMAIPIAKRPLFPGFYKAITIRDPNVAVAIQDMMKRGQPYVGAFLFKDDNADGDVIENLDDVYDTGVFAQITAAYPLRGEASGVTAVLYPHRRIKISSLLPPNENSKGATPPPPPVSEEKTQEKRGDVVASFEEPIPEPAPKDQHEVTSFLKKHPVSLVNVENLIEEPFDKKNAIIRAVTSEIVNVCKEIATLNPLFRDQISAFYTDQFPGNLSDEPAKLADFAAAVSAGELHEMQEVLETMNIEERLPKALVVLKKELMNAQLQSKITKDVEAKIQKRQREYWLMEQMKGIKRELGIESDGKDKLVEKFKEKAEKLAMPEVVKKVFDEEINKLAHLEPAASEFNVTRNYLDWLTQIPWGQKSVENFGIKNAVSVLDEDHYGLKDVKDRILEFIAVGKLRGTVEGKILCLVGPPGVGKTSIGKSVARALNRQYYRFSVGGLTDVAEIKGHRRTYVGALPGRIIQALKKCQTENPLILIDEVDKIGRGHQGDPSSALLELLDPEQNSSFLDHYMDVPVDLSKVLFVCTANVTDTIPRPLLDRMELIELSGYVADEKMAIAEKYLAPAARELTGLKDVDVQLEKDAIEELIKSYCRESGVRNLKKQIEKVYRKAAFNIVQDLGEDVLSEEAALTDEGKAAQEESKEHEPADPAQIPVEPEKSTTETPRLALKVPETVHLSIGKGTLKDYVGPPVFTADRLYDQFPPGVTMGLAWTSMGGAALYVECILENALSHDSRPGLEVTGNLQNVMKESTHISYSFAKSVMARQFPENRFFEKAKVHLHCPEGAVPKDGPSAGITMASALLSLALNHSLEPTVAMTGELTVTGKVLRIGGLREKTVAARRAGATKILFPADNTSDWLELPENIKQGIEGHPVNWYSEVFDILFPSLDQEAARTVWQKALAKPEKGSQDE
;
A
#
# COMPACT_ATOMS: atom_id res chain seq x y z
N MET A 1 -10.38 31.17 -1.19
CA MET A 1 -10.61 29.93 -0.41
C MET A 1 -11.42 28.98 -1.29
N LEU A 2 -11.15 27.67 -1.23
CA LEU A 2 -12.05 26.54 -1.58
C LEU A 2 -11.22 25.25 -1.52
N ARG A 3 -11.61 24.30 -0.66
CA ARG A 3 -11.04 22.94 -0.63
C ARG A 3 -12.13 21.97 -1.05
N GLY A 4 -12.00 21.37 -2.22
CA GLY A 4 -12.72 20.13 -2.53
C GLY A 4 -11.99 18.96 -1.87
N GLN A 5 -12.64 18.24 -0.96
CA GLN A 5 -12.15 16.95 -0.44
C GLN A 5 -12.96 15.80 -1.04
N THR A 6 -12.26 14.77 -1.46
CA THR A 6 -12.80 13.60 -2.17
C THR A 6 -13.33 12.54 -1.21
N LEU A 7 -14.61 12.19 -1.32
CA LEU A 7 -15.20 11.03 -0.62
C LEU A 7 -14.97 9.72 -1.42
N PRO A 8 -14.42 8.66 -0.80
CA PRO A 8 -14.18 7.37 -1.47
C PRO A 8 -15.35 6.40 -1.33
N TRP A 9 -15.97 6.01 -2.45
CA TRP A 9 -17.19 5.18 -2.50
C TRP A 9 -16.94 3.71 -2.93
N ARG A 10 -16.02 3.00 -2.26
CA ARG A 10 -15.70 1.57 -2.55
C ARG A 10 -15.46 0.71 -1.30
N ALA A 11 -16.46 0.61 -0.41
CA ALA A 11 -16.36 -0.21 0.81
C ALA A 11 -17.68 -0.89 1.25
N ALA A 12 -18.56 -1.28 0.31
CA ALA A 12 -19.89 -1.84 0.66
C ALA A 12 -20.46 -2.84 -0.36
N LEU A 13 -19.72 -3.90 -0.71
CA LEU A 13 -20.27 -5.12 -1.34
C LEU A 13 -19.38 -6.33 -1.04
N HIS A 14 -20.00 -7.51 -0.87
CA HIS A 14 -19.42 -8.80 -0.44
C HIS A 14 -19.10 -8.99 1.05
N GLN A 15 -20.12 -9.40 1.81
CA GLN A 15 -20.03 -10.63 2.63
C GLN A 15 -21.43 -11.12 3.06
N THR A 16 -21.84 -12.28 2.54
CA THR A 16 -22.95 -13.09 3.08
C THR A 16 -22.45 -14.54 3.27
N PRO A 17 -22.94 -15.27 4.29
CA PRO A 17 -22.16 -16.36 4.89
C PRO A 17 -22.51 -17.77 4.39
N ARG A 18 -21.55 -18.71 4.52
CA ARG A 18 -21.76 -20.17 4.68
C ARG A 18 -20.48 -20.83 5.26
N PRO A 19 -20.49 -22.08 5.76
CA PRO A 19 -20.14 -22.31 7.17
C PRO A 19 -18.86 -23.12 7.41
N LEU A 20 -18.39 -23.11 8.67
CA LEU A 20 -17.24 -23.87 9.14
C LEU A 20 -17.59 -25.32 9.56
N LEU A 21 -16.74 -26.27 9.14
CA LEU A 21 -16.50 -27.54 9.84
C LEU A 21 -15.02 -27.63 10.28
N ARG A 22 -14.72 -28.49 11.25
CA ARG A 22 -13.56 -28.32 12.17
C ARG A 22 -12.42 -29.35 12.00
N ARG A 23 -11.17 -28.84 11.88
CA ARG A 23 -9.91 -29.35 12.53
C ARG A 23 -9.49 -30.81 12.21
N PRO A 24 -8.39 -31.39 12.78
CA PRO A 24 -7.26 -30.87 13.60
C PRO A 24 -5.87 -30.92 12.88
N PHE A 25 -4.89 -30.03 13.16
CA PHE A 25 -3.82 -30.01 14.20
C PHE A 25 -2.63 -31.01 14.07
N LEU A 26 -1.40 -30.45 14.07
CA LEU A 26 -0.07 -30.89 14.62
C LEU A 26 0.30 -32.41 14.65
N ALA A 27 1.53 -32.86 14.36
CA ALA A 27 2.79 -32.45 15.03
C ALA A 27 4.06 -33.12 14.44
N SER A 28 5.24 -32.54 14.73
CA SER A 28 6.59 -33.21 14.72
C SER A 28 6.83 -33.93 16.08
N PRO A 29 8.00 -34.58 16.43
CA PRO A 29 9.35 -34.59 15.80
C PRO A 29 10.13 -35.95 15.89
N ARG A 30 11.47 -35.89 15.73
CA ARG A 30 12.54 -36.87 16.13
C ARG A 30 12.79 -38.11 15.23
N TYR A 31 13.99 -38.75 15.21
CA TYR A 31 15.41 -38.30 15.32
C TYR A 31 16.35 -39.52 15.11
N ASN A 32 17.45 -39.41 14.34
CA ASN A 32 18.57 -40.40 14.18
C ASN A 32 18.22 -41.81 13.63
N ALA A 33 19.14 -42.62 13.07
CA ALA A 33 20.45 -42.43 12.40
C ALA A 33 20.80 -43.76 11.64
N THR A 34 21.68 -43.84 10.65
CA THR A 34 23.15 -43.97 10.85
C THR A 34 23.91 -44.21 9.52
N PHE A 35 25.10 -43.58 9.35
CA PHE A 35 26.35 -44.07 8.67
C PHE A 35 26.29 -44.50 7.17
N ARG A 36 27.36 -44.44 6.34
CA ARG A 36 28.81 -44.18 6.51
C ARG A 36 29.41 -43.60 5.21
N SER A 37 30.17 -42.49 5.20
CA SER A 37 31.66 -42.41 5.12
C SER A 37 32.04 -40.91 4.96
N THR A 38 33.05 -40.26 5.57
CA THR A 38 34.51 -40.48 5.83
C THR A 38 35.39 -40.32 4.58
N LEU A 39 36.39 -39.41 4.46
CA LEU A 39 37.16 -38.54 5.39
C LEU A 39 37.23 -37.06 4.87
N SER A 40 37.59 -35.96 5.58
CA SER A 40 38.60 -35.62 6.63
C SER A 40 40.06 -35.48 6.09
N SER A 41 40.93 -34.52 6.45
CA SER A 41 40.92 -33.42 7.47
C SER A 41 41.88 -32.26 7.10
N ALA A 42 41.59 -30.98 7.37
CA ALA A 42 42.14 -30.12 8.46
C ALA A 42 43.40 -29.25 8.13
N ARG A 43 43.82 -28.36 9.05
CA ARG A 43 44.73 -27.19 8.84
C ARG A 43 45.91 -27.11 9.85
N LEU A 44 46.87 -26.21 9.54
CA LEU A 44 47.86 -25.49 10.38
C LEU A 44 49.31 -26.01 10.42
N GLY A 45 50.27 -25.11 10.14
CA GLY A 45 51.73 -25.29 10.19
C GLY A 45 52.47 -24.04 9.65
N HIS A 46 53.60 -23.64 10.24
CA HIS A 46 54.26 -22.33 10.06
C HIS A 46 55.16 -22.16 8.81
N SER A 47 55.55 -20.88 8.58
CA SER A 47 56.84 -20.37 8.03
C SER A 47 56.88 -19.80 6.59
N ILE A 48 57.86 -18.90 6.36
CA ILE A 48 58.02 -17.89 5.27
C ILE A 48 59.54 -17.64 5.09
N PRO A 49 60.11 -17.24 3.91
CA PRO A 49 59.51 -17.01 2.60
C PRO A 49 59.78 -18.17 1.60
N PRO A 50 60.81 -18.24 0.71
CA PRO A 50 61.92 -17.32 0.33
C PRO A 50 61.65 -16.54 -0.99
N SER A 51 62.67 -16.36 -1.85
CA SER A 51 62.64 -15.66 -3.15
C SER A 51 63.30 -16.56 -4.25
N SER A 52 63.30 -16.30 -5.57
CA SER A 52 63.39 -15.02 -6.29
C SER A 52 62.97 -15.09 -7.81
N ARG A 53 63.33 -14.06 -8.60
CA ARG A 53 62.79 -13.67 -9.93
C ARG A 53 63.42 -14.35 -11.17
N ALA A 54 62.61 -14.57 -12.22
CA ALA A 54 62.87 -14.28 -13.67
C ALA A 54 61.58 -14.64 -14.47
N PHE A 55 61.00 -13.91 -15.43
CA PHE A 55 61.44 -13.02 -16.53
C PHE A 55 62.04 -13.69 -17.80
N SER A 56 61.15 -14.20 -18.66
CA SER A 56 60.89 -13.73 -20.05
C SER A 56 61.84 -13.98 -21.26
N VAL A 57 61.23 -14.46 -22.36
CA VAL A 57 61.32 -13.96 -23.78
C VAL A 57 62.32 -14.56 -24.83
N SER A 58 61.79 -15.47 -25.66
CA SER A 58 61.78 -15.55 -27.16
C SER A 58 63.04 -15.70 -28.07
N SER A 59 62.89 -16.52 -29.15
CA SER A 59 63.15 -16.19 -30.59
C SER A 59 62.79 -17.42 -31.49
N ILE A 60 62.37 -17.43 -32.78
CA ILE A 60 61.91 -16.49 -33.84
C ILE A 60 62.82 -16.37 -35.10
N ARG A 61 62.44 -17.02 -36.23
CA ARG A 61 62.55 -16.59 -37.67
C ARG A 61 61.92 -17.62 -38.66
N ARG A 62 60.86 -17.27 -39.43
CA ARG A 62 60.77 -16.84 -40.88
C ARG A 62 60.92 -17.99 -41.93
N ARG A 63 60.18 -18.09 -43.06
CA ARG A 63 59.09 -17.31 -43.78
C ARG A 63 58.24 -18.33 -44.66
N GLU A 64 57.38 -18.10 -45.69
CA GLU A 64 57.05 -17.00 -46.64
C GLU A 64 55.54 -16.98 -47.09
N LYS A 65 55.17 -17.04 -48.41
CA LYS A 65 53.84 -16.79 -49.05
C LYS A 65 53.83 -17.13 -50.58
N PRO A 66 52.73 -16.96 -51.39
CA PRO A 66 51.29 -17.40 -51.36
C PRO A 66 50.89 -18.09 -52.72
N PRO A 67 49.63 -18.16 -53.28
CA PRO A 67 48.20 -18.05 -52.84
C PRO A 67 47.41 -19.39 -53.15
N PRO A 68 46.24 -19.56 -53.84
CA PRO A 68 44.95 -18.81 -54.00
C PRO A 68 43.59 -19.64 -53.92
N GLU A 69 42.44 -18.93 -53.96
CA GLU A 69 41.12 -19.13 -54.66
C GLU A 69 40.27 -20.45 -54.76
N ASP A 70 39.07 -20.45 -54.14
CA ASP A 70 37.67 -20.37 -54.73
C ASP A 70 37.05 -21.46 -55.67
N PRO A 71 35.74 -21.45 -56.10
CA PRO A 71 34.47 -20.79 -55.61
C PRO A 71 33.09 -21.57 -55.80
N THR A 72 31.93 -20.98 -55.37
CA THR A 72 30.56 -20.86 -56.04
C THR A 72 29.73 -22.09 -56.57
N ASP A 73 28.42 -22.07 -57.01
CA ASP A 73 27.27 -21.11 -56.97
C ASP A 73 25.84 -21.74 -57.16
N GLU A 74 24.82 -20.87 -57.31
CA GLU A 74 23.34 -20.96 -57.38
C GLU A 74 22.61 -21.71 -58.55
N SER A 75 21.27 -21.91 -58.34
CA SER A 75 20.13 -21.65 -59.28
C SER A 75 19.43 -22.77 -60.10
N ALA A 76 18.22 -22.43 -60.64
CA ALA A 76 17.20 -23.20 -61.41
C ALA A 76 16.38 -24.26 -60.62
N GLU A 77 15.04 -24.25 -60.54
CA GLU A 77 13.94 -24.34 -61.55
C GLU A 77 13.73 -25.76 -62.17
N ALA A 78 12.52 -26.30 -62.42
CA ALA A 78 11.14 -26.05 -61.92
C ALA A 78 10.17 -27.21 -62.31
N GLU A 79 9.01 -27.31 -61.63
CA GLU A 79 7.70 -27.88 -62.08
C GLU A 79 7.46 -29.40 -62.40
N GLN A 80 6.52 -29.98 -61.61
CA GLN A 80 5.32 -30.77 -62.01
C GLN A 80 5.30 -32.31 -62.28
N LYS A 81 4.30 -32.96 -61.63
CA LYS A 81 3.49 -34.17 -62.02
C LYS A 81 4.18 -35.56 -61.92
N GLN A 82 3.51 -36.71 -61.67
CA GLN A 82 2.08 -37.07 -61.44
C GLN A 82 1.93 -38.52 -60.84
N THR A 83 0.89 -38.81 -60.02
CA THR A 83 0.16 -40.13 -59.84
C THR A 83 0.93 -41.42 -59.42
N THR A 84 0.39 -42.53 -58.86
CA THR A 84 -0.89 -42.95 -58.21
C THR A 84 -0.74 -44.31 -57.46
N GLU A 85 -1.50 -44.50 -56.37
CA GLU A 85 -2.23 -45.71 -55.88
C GLU A 85 -1.66 -47.17 -55.96
N ASP A 86 -1.42 -47.73 -54.77
CA ASP A 86 -1.96 -48.99 -54.16
C ASP A 86 -1.59 -50.47 -54.48
N HIS A 87 -1.60 -51.22 -53.36
CA HIS A 87 -2.11 -52.60 -53.11
C HIS A 87 -1.21 -53.89 -53.04
N LYS A 88 -1.30 -54.56 -51.85
CA LYS A 88 -1.44 -56.03 -51.54
C LYS A 88 -0.33 -56.92 -50.91
N ASP A 89 -0.66 -57.41 -49.70
CA ASP A 89 -0.81 -58.82 -49.22
C ASP A 89 0.33 -59.87 -49.09
N THR A 90 0.67 -60.18 -47.82
CA THR A 90 0.74 -61.54 -47.17
C THR A 90 1.96 -62.51 -47.17
N GLU A 91 2.27 -62.99 -45.93
CA GLU A 91 2.51 -64.40 -45.47
C GLU A 91 3.92 -65.02 -45.15
N ARG A 92 3.94 -65.78 -44.02
CA ARG A 92 4.77 -66.95 -43.57
C ARG A 92 6.01 -66.84 -42.67
N THR A 93 6.14 -67.83 -41.76
CA THR A 93 7.22 -68.15 -40.80
C THR A 93 7.19 -69.66 -40.40
N PRO A 94 8.32 -70.29 -39.98
CA PRO A 94 8.22 -71.50 -39.13
C PRO A 94 9.38 -71.78 -38.12
N GLU A 95 9.16 -72.76 -37.21
CA GLU A 95 10.14 -73.58 -36.43
C GLU A 95 10.97 -72.92 -35.28
N SER A 96 11.35 -73.56 -34.14
CA SER A 96 11.00 -74.82 -33.40
C SER A 96 11.78 -74.86 -32.03
N ARG A 97 11.86 -75.85 -31.10
CA ARG A 97 11.39 -77.26 -30.88
C ARG A 97 11.73 -77.72 -29.41
N ARG A 98 10.93 -78.65 -28.80
CA ARG A 98 11.23 -79.54 -27.61
C ARG A 98 11.32 -78.89 -26.19
N LYS A 99 11.03 -79.58 -25.04
CA LYS A 99 10.75 -81.01 -24.74
C LYS A 99 9.90 -81.23 -23.43
N ALA A 100 8.86 -82.09 -23.47
CA ALA A 100 8.25 -83.00 -22.45
C ALA A 100 8.03 -82.58 -20.95
N ALA A 101 7.11 -83.14 -20.12
CA ALA A 101 5.84 -83.93 -20.15
C ALA A 101 5.57 -84.37 -18.67
N ASP A 102 4.43 -84.85 -18.10
CA ASP A 102 2.99 -85.09 -18.39
C ASP A 102 2.28 -85.15 -16.98
N SER A 103 0.98 -85.27 -16.68
CA SER A 103 -0.31 -85.50 -17.39
C SER A 103 -1.40 -84.54 -16.81
N GLY A 104 -2.60 -84.86 -16.24
CA GLY A 104 -3.36 -86.08 -15.89
C GLY A 104 -4.74 -85.72 -15.24
N LYS A 105 -5.74 -86.63 -15.28
CA LYS A 105 -7.14 -86.43 -14.76
C LYS A 105 -7.31 -86.73 -13.25
N ASN A 106 -8.18 -85.98 -12.53
CA ASN A 106 -9.36 -86.53 -11.80
C ASN A 106 -10.23 -85.49 -11.04
N VAL A 107 -11.48 -85.89 -10.73
CA VAL A 107 -12.62 -85.22 -10.04
C VAL A 107 -13.52 -86.37 -9.48
N PRO A 108 -14.31 -86.32 -8.37
CA PRO A 108 -14.75 -85.20 -7.49
C PRO A 108 -14.65 -85.43 -5.94
N SER A 109 -15.14 -84.44 -5.17
CA SER A 109 -15.93 -84.49 -3.90
C SER A 109 -15.69 -85.51 -2.76
N ALA A 110 -15.69 -85.03 -1.50
CA ALA A 110 -16.49 -85.57 -0.37
C ALA A 110 -16.48 -84.64 0.87
N ASP A 111 -17.61 -84.50 1.59
CA ASP A 111 -17.76 -83.81 2.87
C ASP A 111 -17.59 -84.75 4.09
N GLN A 112 -17.12 -84.25 5.25
CA GLN A 112 -17.35 -84.92 6.55
C GLN A 112 -17.05 -84.06 7.82
N ALA A 113 -17.77 -84.40 8.91
CA ALA A 113 -17.53 -84.16 10.35
C ALA A 113 -17.17 -82.74 10.87
N THR A 114 -17.93 -82.02 11.72
CA THR A 114 -18.63 -82.27 13.02
C THR A 114 -17.80 -82.21 14.33
N THR A 115 -18.12 -81.21 15.19
CA THR A 115 -17.81 -81.09 16.66
C THR A 115 -16.34 -80.85 17.07
N ARG A 116 -15.95 -80.15 18.17
CA ARG A 116 -16.59 -79.88 19.49
C ARG A 116 -15.88 -78.73 20.29
N ARG A 117 -16.67 -77.82 20.93
CA ARG A 117 -16.43 -76.97 22.16
C ARG A 117 -15.05 -76.36 22.57
N LYS A 118 -15.04 -75.02 22.81
CA LYS A 118 -14.33 -74.17 23.84
C LYS A 118 -12.78 -74.19 23.93
N ASP A 119 -12.06 -73.11 24.29
CA ASP A 119 -12.39 -71.76 24.84
C ASP A 119 -11.30 -70.69 24.50
N ARG A 120 -11.68 -69.39 24.51
CA ARG A 120 -10.89 -68.12 24.67
C ARG A 120 -10.05 -67.44 23.54
N SER A 121 -10.15 -66.09 23.58
CA SER A 121 -9.23 -64.97 23.17
C SER A 121 -9.04 -64.52 21.70
N SER A 122 -9.44 -63.24 21.45
CA SER A 122 -8.86 -62.15 20.58
C SER A 122 -8.26 -62.44 19.19
N ASP A 123 -8.44 -61.63 18.15
CA ASP A 123 -9.33 -60.49 17.82
C ASP A 123 -9.43 -60.40 16.27
N LYS A 124 -10.50 -59.80 15.68
CA LYS A 124 -10.83 -60.06 14.26
C LYS A 124 -11.48 -58.92 13.43
N GLU A 125 -10.91 -58.73 12.23
CA GLU A 125 -11.58 -58.62 10.89
C GLU A 125 -12.50 -57.41 10.54
N SER A 126 -12.72 -57.02 9.26
CA SER A 126 -12.11 -57.38 7.94
C SER A 126 -12.49 -56.41 6.80
N ARG A 127 -11.81 -56.57 5.63
CA ARG A 127 -12.21 -56.45 4.18
C ARG A 127 -13.69 -56.04 3.86
N GLY A 128 -14.03 -55.41 2.71
CA GLY A 128 -13.26 -54.87 1.55
C GLY A 128 -13.98 -55.05 0.18
N VAL A 129 -13.47 -54.39 -0.88
CA VAL A 129 -13.52 -54.79 -2.34
C VAL A 129 -14.74 -54.38 -3.25
N GLU A 130 -14.40 -54.08 -4.52
CA GLU A 130 -15.15 -54.02 -5.83
C GLU A 130 -16.26 -53.00 -6.20
N GLU A 131 -15.92 -52.17 -7.22
CA GLU A 131 -16.47 -52.05 -8.59
C GLU A 131 -17.99 -51.99 -8.95
N ASP A 132 -18.35 -50.84 -9.55
CA ASP A 132 -18.87 -50.62 -10.92
C ASP A 132 -20.36 -50.79 -11.37
N ALA A 133 -20.77 -49.80 -12.18
CA ALA A 133 -21.80 -49.75 -13.22
C ALA A 133 -23.34 -49.85 -12.93
N LYS A 134 -24.10 -49.11 -13.77
CA LYS A 134 -25.59 -49.15 -14.01
C LYS A 134 -26.47 -48.57 -12.89
N LYS A 135 -27.70 -48.06 -13.12
CA LYS A 135 -28.42 -47.53 -14.30
C LYS A 135 -29.65 -46.71 -13.81
N ASP A 136 -30.39 -46.10 -14.74
CA ASP A 136 -31.85 -45.81 -14.77
C ASP A 136 -32.62 -45.93 -13.42
N ALA A 137 -33.19 -44.89 -12.80
CA ALA A 137 -34.36 -44.06 -13.20
C ALA A 137 -35.66 -44.42 -12.44
N ASP A 138 -36.38 -43.37 -12.01
CA ASP A 138 -37.84 -43.24 -11.76
C ASP A 138 -38.67 -44.16 -10.83
N ALA A 139 -39.78 -43.56 -10.34
CA ALA A 139 -41.03 -44.14 -9.82
C ALA A 139 -40.97 -45.00 -8.52
N ALA A 140 -41.60 -44.61 -7.39
CA ALA A 140 -43.05 -44.65 -7.05
C ALA A 140 -43.52 -46.06 -6.55
N ASP A 141 -44.69 -46.30 -5.94
CA ASP A 141 -45.90 -45.48 -5.75
C ASP A 141 -46.80 -45.98 -4.58
N GLY A 142 -47.74 -45.15 -4.12
CA GLY A 142 -48.99 -45.53 -3.41
C GLY A 142 -48.90 -45.88 -1.91
N LYS A 143 -49.96 -45.76 -1.08
CA LYS A 143 -51.37 -45.28 -1.24
C LYS A 143 -51.74 -44.55 0.08
N GLY A 144 -52.55 -43.48 0.17
CA GLY A 144 -54.01 -43.37 -0.10
C GLY A 144 -54.84 -43.75 1.15
N SER A 145 -55.87 -43.03 1.64
CA SER A 145 -56.56 -41.79 1.19
C SER A 145 -57.60 -41.27 2.24
N ASN A 146 -57.97 -39.98 2.19
CA ASN A 146 -59.22 -39.32 2.70
C ASN A 146 -59.45 -39.00 4.22
N THR A 147 -59.33 -37.70 4.59
CA THR A 147 -60.30 -36.76 5.28
C THR A 147 -61.21 -37.18 6.46
N PRO A 148 -61.74 -36.24 7.31
CA PRO A 148 -61.26 -34.94 7.87
C PRO A 148 -61.62 -34.86 9.42
N PRO A 149 -61.98 -33.72 10.09
CA PRO A 149 -61.43 -32.35 10.22
C PRO A 149 -61.06 -31.94 11.71
N ALA A 150 -60.58 -30.69 11.89
CA ALA A 150 -60.70 -29.82 13.09
C ALA A 150 -59.67 -29.84 14.29
N ILE A 151 -59.63 -28.65 14.93
CA ILE A 151 -58.90 -28.04 16.09
C ILE A 151 -59.10 -28.81 17.44
N PRO A 152 -58.28 -28.71 18.54
CA PRO A 152 -57.15 -27.80 18.88
C PRO A 152 -55.76 -28.48 19.19
N PRO A 153 -55.12 -28.46 20.38
CA PRO A 153 -53.76 -27.89 20.51
C PRO A 153 -52.69 -28.87 21.05
N SER A 154 -51.44 -28.40 21.13
CA SER A 154 -50.31 -29.13 21.71
C SER A 154 -50.22 -28.95 23.23
N ASP A 155 -50.36 -30.05 23.97
CA ASP A 155 -49.97 -30.15 25.38
C ASP A 155 -49.11 -31.42 25.56
N ALA A 156 -47.99 -31.32 26.28
CA ALA A 156 -47.02 -32.41 26.45
C ALA A 156 -46.47 -32.45 27.89
N PRO A 157 -47.18 -33.12 28.83
CA PRO A 157 -46.66 -33.41 30.16
C PRO A 157 -45.67 -34.59 30.16
N ALA A 158 -44.95 -34.76 31.27
CA ALA A 158 -43.77 -35.63 31.37
C ALA A 158 -44.03 -37.06 31.91
N ASP A 159 -42.93 -37.80 32.05
CA ASP A 159 -42.69 -38.99 32.88
C ASP A 159 -43.28 -40.36 32.51
N SER A 160 -42.39 -41.35 32.41
CA SER A 160 -42.54 -42.73 32.91
C SER A 160 -41.31 -43.57 32.50
N LYS A 161 -40.86 -44.62 33.21
CA LYS A 161 -40.89 -45.04 34.64
C LYS A 161 -39.81 -46.18 34.77
N PRO A 162 -39.56 -46.86 35.92
CA PRO A 162 -40.52 -47.86 36.44
C PRO A 162 -40.77 -47.76 37.96
N SER A 163 -41.96 -48.23 38.35
CA SER A 163 -42.39 -48.41 39.74
C SER A 163 -42.33 -49.88 40.14
N GLY A 164 -42.18 -50.16 41.44
CA GLY A 164 -42.38 -51.49 42.01
C GLY A 164 -42.78 -51.41 43.48
N ALA A 165 -43.96 -51.95 43.84
CA ALA A 165 -44.52 -51.85 45.19
C ALA A 165 -45.28 -53.12 45.61
N SER A 166 -44.52 -54.17 45.92
CA SER A 166 -44.89 -55.28 46.80
C SER A 166 -43.59 -56.05 47.14
N GLY A 167 -43.42 -56.64 48.32
CA GLY A 167 -44.38 -56.82 49.41
C GLY A 167 -44.32 -58.26 49.91
N GLY A 168 -43.26 -58.60 50.63
CA GLY A 168 -43.01 -59.96 51.11
C GLY A 168 -41.51 -60.18 51.31
N GLY A 169 -41.13 -60.84 52.40
CA GLY A 169 -39.74 -61.20 52.67
C GLY A 169 -39.64 -62.53 53.39
N ASN A 170 -38.47 -63.15 53.34
CA ASN A 170 -38.03 -64.12 54.34
C ASN A 170 -36.49 -64.14 54.45
N SER A 171 -35.97 -64.86 55.43
CA SER A 171 -34.57 -64.96 55.83
C SER A 171 -33.69 -65.86 54.96
N GLY A 172 -32.36 -65.78 55.14
CA GLY A 172 -31.37 -66.68 54.50
C GLY A 172 -29.91 -66.26 54.70
N ASN A 173 -29.34 -66.56 55.88
CA ASN A 173 -27.95 -66.30 56.31
C ASN A 173 -26.83 -66.66 55.30
N ASP A 174 -25.73 -65.89 55.31
CA ASP A 174 -24.51 -66.30 56.06
C ASP A 174 -23.64 -65.10 56.53
N ASP A 175 -22.66 -65.35 57.40
CA ASP A 175 -22.00 -64.36 58.31
C ASP A 175 -20.65 -63.76 57.82
N GLY A 176 -20.20 -62.63 58.42
CA GLY A 176 -18.77 -62.27 58.46
C GLY A 176 -18.29 -60.80 58.38
N GLY A 177 -18.52 -59.97 59.42
CA GLY A 177 -17.41 -59.14 59.96
C GLY A 177 -17.32 -57.58 59.81
N LYS A 178 -17.54 -56.90 60.96
CA LYS A 178 -16.79 -55.73 61.53
C LYS A 178 -17.03 -54.25 61.10
N LYS A 179 -17.23 -53.41 62.14
CA LYS A 179 -17.02 -51.94 62.32
C LYS A 179 -17.92 -50.96 61.52
N GLY A 180 -18.36 -49.88 62.21
CA GLY A 180 -18.99 -48.70 61.60
C GLY A 180 -19.29 -47.57 62.60
N LYS A 181 -19.61 -46.35 62.13
CA LYS A 181 -20.23 -45.25 62.92
C LYS A 181 -20.83 -44.15 62.00
N LYS A 182 -21.71 -43.32 62.61
CA LYS A 182 -22.45 -42.13 62.08
C LYS A 182 -21.55 -41.07 61.39
N GLY A 183 -22.04 -40.12 60.58
CA GLY A 183 -23.41 -39.85 60.11
C GLY A 183 -23.82 -38.35 60.19
N SER A 184 -24.15 -37.73 59.04
CA SER A 184 -24.67 -36.35 58.83
C SER A 184 -25.07 -36.19 57.33
N GLY A 185 -25.77 -35.17 56.81
CA GLY A 185 -26.40 -33.96 57.40
C GLY A 185 -26.92 -33.01 56.29
N ASP A 186 -27.93 -32.17 56.56
CA ASP A 186 -28.67 -31.39 55.54
C ASP A 186 -28.09 -30.01 55.15
N LYS A 187 -28.35 -29.59 53.89
CA LYS A 187 -28.59 -28.18 53.51
C LYS A 187 -29.27 -28.05 52.14
N ALA A 188 -30.36 -27.28 52.06
CA ALA A 188 -31.04 -26.94 50.81
C ALA A 188 -30.48 -25.65 50.17
N LEU A 189 -30.57 -25.54 48.84
CA LEU A 189 -30.16 -24.36 48.08
C LEU A 189 -31.26 -23.28 48.07
N GLN A 190 -31.01 -22.21 48.80
CA GLN A 190 -31.84 -21.00 48.83
C GLN A 190 -31.52 -20.12 47.61
N LYS A 191 -32.53 -19.59 46.91
CA LYS A 191 -32.28 -18.60 45.83
C LYS A 191 -31.56 -17.38 46.43
N PRO A 192 -30.43 -16.91 45.85
CA PRO A 192 -29.77 -15.70 46.35
C PRO A 192 -30.66 -14.48 46.09
N ALA A 193 -30.89 -13.68 47.12
CA ALA A 193 -31.47 -12.35 46.97
C ALA A 193 -30.46 -11.42 46.27
N VAL A 194 -30.97 -10.52 45.42
CA VAL A 194 -30.14 -9.49 44.77
C VAL A 194 -29.82 -8.41 45.81
N PRO A 195 -28.53 -8.03 46.04
CA PRO A 195 -28.21 -6.99 47.01
C PRO A 195 -28.72 -5.61 46.59
N ASP A 196 -29.43 -4.93 47.49
CA ASP A 196 -29.89 -3.55 47.27
C ASP A 196 -28.73 -2.57 47.13
N VAL A 197 -27.65 -2.77 47.89
CA VAL A 197 -26.40 -1.99 47.80
C VAL A 197 -25.25 -2.93 47.42
N TYR A 198 -24.53 -2.60 46.36
CA TYR A 198 -23.35 -3.33 45.89
C TYR A 198 -22.36 -2.32 45.28
N PRO A 199 -21.52 -1.67 46.11
CA PRO A 199 -20.91 -0.37 45.78
C PRO A 199 -19.70 -0.45 44.84
N GLN A 200 -19.18 -1.65 44.57
CA GLN A 200 -18.08 -1.89 43.63
C GLN A 200 -18.42 -3.10 42.77
N VAL A 201 -18.26 -2.98 41.45
CA VAL A 201 -18.52 -4.06 40.48
C VAL A 201 -17.36 -4.20 39.50
N MET A 202 -17.26 -5.36 38.86
CA MET A 202 -16.51 -5.46 37.61
C MET A 202 -17.30 -4.76 36.51
N ALA A 203 -16.71 -3.77 35.85
CA ALA A 203 -17.28 -3.15 34.66
C ALA A 203 -16.96 -4.00 33.43
N ILE A 204 -17.99 -4.26 32.62
CA ILE A 204 -17.88 -4.82 31.28
C ILE A 204 -18.37 -3.75 30.29
N PRO A 205 -17.54 -3.30 29.35
CA PRO A 205 -17.99 -2.42 28.29
C PRO A 205 -18.84 -3.19 27.25
N ILE A 206 -19.76 -2.48 26.61
CA ILE A 206 -20.64 -2.99 25.57
C ILE A 206 -20.53 -2.06 24.37
N ALA A 207 -20.33 -2.63 23.19
CA ALA A 207 -20.34 -1.91 21.92
C ALA A 207 -21.76 -1.81 21.32
N LYS A 208 -21.98 -0.79 20.48
CA LYS A 208 -23.08 -0.62 19.49
C LYS A 208 -24.52 -0.46 20.01
N ARG A 209 -24.87 -0.97 21.19
CA ARG A 209 -26.20 -0.75 21.83
C ARG A 209 -26.09 -0.79 23.35
N PRO A 210 -26.79 0.08 24.09
CA PRO A 210 -26.93 -0.05 25.55
C PRO A 210 -27.61 -1.38 25.96
N LEU A 211 -27.72 -1.57 27.27
CA LEU A 211 -28.48 -2.63 27.90
C LEU A 211 -29.58 -1.97 28.75
N PHE A 212 -30.83 -2.38 28.60
CA PHE A 212 -31.96 -1.86 29.39
C PHE A 212 -32.41 -2.90 30.43
N PRO A 213 -32.80 -2.49 31.66
CA PRO A 213 -33.43 -3.36 32.67
C PRO A 213 -34.50 -4.30 32.10
N GLY A 214 -34.48 -5.55 32.55
CA GLY A 214 -35.42 -6.60 32.14
C GLY A 214 -35.05 -7.39 30.87
N PHE A 215 -34.10 -6.94 30.03
CA PHE A 215 -33.78 -7.59 28.75
C PHE A 215 -32.51 -8.45 28.80
N TYR A 216 -32.65 -9.77 28.62
CA TYR A 216 -31.50 -10.68 28.51
C TYR A 216 -30.62 -10.31 27.31
N LYS A 217 -29.31 -10.15 27.54
CA LYS A 217 -28.31 -9.89 26.48
C LYS A 217 -27.15 -10.86 26.60
N ALA A 218 -26.91 -11.64 25.55
CA ALA A 218 -25.68 -12.42 25.43
C ALA A 218 -24.55 -11.52 24.91
N ILE A 219 -23.42 -11.51 25.62
CA ILE A 219 -22.17 -10.85 25.22
C ILE A 219 -21.09 -11.91 25.02
N THR A 220 -20.16 -11.69 24.09
CA THR A 220 -19.03 -12.59 23.85
C THR A 220 -17.73 -11.88 24.19
N ILE A 221 -17.08 -12.38 25.22
CA ILE A 221 -15.84 -11.85 25.80
C ILE A 221 -14.68 -12.68 25.23
N ARG A 222 -13.64 -11.99 24.74
CA ARG A 222 -12.46 -12.59 24.09
C ARG A 222 -11.28 -12.68 25.04
N ASP A 223 -11.12 -11.72 25.95
CA ASP A 223 -9.99 -11.64 26.88
C ASP A 223 -9.96 -12.84 27.88
N PRO A 224 -8.87 -13.64 27.93
CA PRO A 224 -8.64 -14.64 28.98
C PRO A 224 -8.87 -14.14 30.41
N ASN A 225 -8.47 -12.91 30.72
CA ASN A 225 -8.46 -12.41 32.09
C ASN A 225 -9.88 -12.17 32.60
N VAL A 226 -10.70 -11.49 31.81
CA VAL A 226 -12.12 -11.25 32.07
C VAL A 226 -12.90 -12.58 32.07
N ALA A 227 -12.59 -13.48 31.14
CA ALA A 227 -13.21 -14.81 31.07
C ALA A 227 -12.93 -15.67 32.33
N VAL A 228 -11.70 -15.63 32.86
CA VAL A 228 -11.34 -16.33 34.12
C VAL A 228 -11.99 -15.67 35.33
N ALA A 229 -12.01 -14.32 35.39
CA ALA A 229 -12.66 -13.58 36.48
C ALA A 229 -14.16 -13.92 36.57
N ILE A 230 -14.88 -13.98 35.44
CA ILE A 230 -16.29 -14.39 35.38
C ILE A 230 -16.49 -15.83 35.89
N GLN A 231 -15.62 -16.77 35.50
CA GLN A 231 -15.72 -18.13 36.00
C GLN A 231 -15.49 -18.22 37.51
N ASP A 232 -14.65 -17.37 38.10
CA ASP A 232 -14.45 -17.32 39.56
C ASP A 232 -15.61 -16.62 40.29
N MET A 233 -16.18 -15.54 39.74
CA MET A 233 -17.41 -14.91 40.24
C MET A 233 -18.59 -15.90 40.29
N MET A 234 -18.77 -16.71 39.23
CA MET A 234 -19.81 -17.75 39.20
C MET A 234 -19.54 -18.86 40.23
N LYS A 235 -18.30 -19.33 40.38
CA LYS A 235 -17.93 -20.33 41.41
C LYS A 235 -18.15 -19.83 42.83
N ARG A 236 -17.99 -18.53 43.07
CA ARG A 236 -18.23 -17.86 44.36
C ARG A 236 -19.70 -17.54 44.64
N GLY A 237 -20.59 -17.73 43.68
CA GLY A 237 -22.01 -17.39 43.80
C GLY A 237 -22.30 -15.88 43.82
N GLN A 238 -21.39 -15.07 43.27
CA GLN A 238 -21.53 -13.60 43.20
C GLN A 238 -21.42 -13.10 41.74
N PRO A 239 -22.33 -13.50 40.84
CA PRO A 239 -22.24 -13.21 39.41
C PRO A 239 -22.81 -11.81 39.07
N TYR A 240 -22.31 -10.75 39.70
CA TYR A 240 -22.82 -9.37 39.50
C TYR A 240 -21.77 -8.48 38.81
N VAL A 241 -22.20 -7.73 37.79
CA VAL A 241 -21.36 -6.87 36.95
C VAL A 241 -22.07 -5.56 36.60
N GLY A 242 -21.31 -4.50 36.34
CA GLY A 242 -21.83 -3.28 35.72
C GLY A 242 -21.62 -3.32 34.21
N ALA A 243 -22.67 -3.09 33.44
CA ALA A 243 -22.63 -3.03 31.98
C ALA A 243 -22.75 -1.58 31.51
N PHE A 244 -21.74 -1.09 30.78
CA PHE A 244 -21.64 0.31 30.34
C PHE A 244 -21.37 0.41 28.82
N LEU A 245 -21.73 1.53 28.20
CA LEU A 245 -21.67 1.70 26.74
C LEU A 245 -20.39 2.46 26.34
N PHE A 246 -19.65 2.00 25.32
CA PHE A 246 -18.57 2.79 24.72
C PHE A 246 -19.11 4.03 23.99
N LYS A 247 -18.31 5.10 23.93
CA LYS A 247 -18.65 6.32 23.16
C LYS A 247 -18.30 6.24 21.66
N ASP A 248 -17.37 5.38 21.26
CA ASP A 248 -17.04 5.08 19.85
C ASP A 248 -17.71 3.76 19.40
N ASP A 249 -18.43 3.78 18.29
CA ASP A 249 -19.06 2.61 17.66
C ASP A 249 -18.06 1.54 17.18
N ASN A 250 -16.78 1.91 17.02
CA ASN A 250 -15.70 1.03 16.56
C ASN A 250 -14.88 0.39 17.70
N ALA A 251 -15.13 0.77 18.95
CA ALA A 251 -14.45 0.20 20.12
C ALA A 251 -14.94 -1.24 20.39
N ASP A 252 -14.02 -2.20 20.35
CA ASP A 252 -14.32 -3.65 20.33
C ASP A 252 -13.45 -4.45 21.33
N GLY A 253 -13.18 -3.84 22.50
CA GLY A 253 -12.38 -4.39 23.61
C GLY A 253 -13.20 -4.77 24.85
N ASP A 254 -12.66 -5.67 25.70
CA ASP A 254 -13.35 -6.26 26.86
C ASP A 254 -13.06 -5.57 28.22
N VAL A 255 -12.14 -4.59 28.26
CA VAL A 255 -11.69 -3.91 29.48
C VAL A 255 -11.76 -2.40 29.27
N ILE A 256 -12.11 -1.66 30.34
CA ILE A 256 -12.12 -0.19 30.33
C ILE A 256 -10.77 0.33 30.82
N GLU A 257 -10.04 1.04 29.95
CA GLU A 257 -8.75 1.67 30.30
C GLU A 257 -8.95 3.08 30.87
N ASN A 258 -9.77 3.94 30.23
CA ASN A 258 -10.08 5.28 30.71
C ASN A 258 -11.59 5.47 30.96
N LEU A 259 -11.96 6.40 31.83
CA LEU A 259 -13.36 6.79 32.05
C LEU A 259 -13.95 7.52 30.84
N ASP A 260 -13.16 8.30 30.12
CA ASP A 260 -13.61 9.11 28.99
C ASP A 260 -14.12 8.28 27.80
N ASP A 261 -13.70 7.02 27.68
CA ASP A 261 -14.07 6.11 26.58
C ASP A 261 -15.54 5.61 26.68
N VAL A 262 -16.17 5.76 27.86
CA VAL A 262 -17.43 5.08 28.24
C VAL A 262 -18.45 6.08 28.81
N TYR A 263 -19.75 5.82 28.63
CA TYR A 263 -20.81 6.64 29.25
C TYR A 263 -20.95 6.36 30.76
N ASP A 264 -21.04 7.42 31.58
CA ASP A 264 -21.18 7.35 33.04
C ASP A 264 -22.33 6.44 33.52
N THR A 265 -23.45 6.43 32.78
CA THR A 265 -24.67 5.71 33.12
C THR A 265 -24.74 4.38 32.39
N GLY A 266 -24.88 3.31 33.18
CA GLY A 266 -25.06 1.95 32.70
C GLY A 266 -26.01 1.17 33.60
N VAL A 267 -25.90 -0.16 33.59
CA VAL A 267 -26.87 -1.05 34.21
C VAL A 267 -26.21 -2.18 35.00
N PHE A 268 -26.66 -2.35 36.23
CA PHE A 268 -26.29 -3.47 37.10
C PHE A 268 -26.95 -4.75 36.58
N ALA A 269 -26.13 -5.73 36.21
CA ALA A 269 -26.57 -6.97 35.59
C ALA A 269 -26.02 -8.20 36.31
N GLN A 270 -26.77 -9.29 36.23
CA GLN A 270 -26.43 -10.59 36.78
C GLN A 270 -26.06 -11.56 35.66
N ILE A 271 -24.91 -12.23 35.75
CA ILE A 271 -24.53 -13.29 34.82
C ILE A 271 -25.33 -14.55 35.18
N THR A 272 -26.33 -14.89 34.37
CA THR A 272 -27.21 -16.04 34.62
C THR A 272 -26.61 -17.35 34.10
N ALA A 273 -25.84 -17.28 33.01
CA ALA A 273 -25.07 -18.38 32.47
C ALA A 273 -23.81 -17.86 31.75
N ALA A 274 -22.77 -18.68 31.68
CA ALA A 274 -21.58 -18.42 30.87
C ALA A 274 -21.10 -19.71 30.19
N TYR A 275 -20.83 -19.64 28.90
CA TYR A 275 -20.50 -20.79 28.04
C TYR A 275 -19.17 -20.56 27.32
N PRO A 276 -18.23 -21.53 27.32
CA PRO A 276 -16.97 -21.39 26.58
C PRO A 276 -17.20 -21.40 25.07
N LEU A 277 -16.53 -20.50 24.35
CA LEU A 277 -16.73 -20.28 22.93
C LEU A 277 -16.22 -21.48 22.10
N ARG A 278 -17.05 -21.99 21.17
CA ARG A 278 -16.80 -23.26 20.45
C ARG A 278 -15.75 -23.14 19.31
N GLY A 279 -14.61 -22.50 19.53
CA GLY A 279 -13.51 -22.46 18.55
C GLY A 279 -12.16 -22.11 19.17
N GLU A 280 -12.13 -21.02 19.92
CA GLU A 280 -10.92 -20.47 20.55
C GLU A 280 -10.80 -20.92 22.00
N ALA A 281 -9.58 -21.11 22.48
CA ALA A 281 -9.33 -21.79 23.75
C ALA A 281 -9.59 -20.94 25.02
N SER A 282 -10.15 -19.74 24.87
CA SER A 282 -10.16 -18.71 25.91
C SER A 282 -11.42 -17.83 25.99
N GLY A 283 -12.21 -17.71 24.91
CA GLY A 283 -13.38 -16.84 24.88
C GLY A 283 -14.59 -17.43 25.63
N VAL A 284 -15.45 -16.56 26.17
CA VAL A 284 -16.66 -16.93 26.91
C VAL A 284 -17.84 -16.09 26.46
N THR A 285 -18.96 -16.73 26.13
CA THR A 285 -20.25 -16.04 25.94
C THR A 285 -21.01 -16.03 27.26
N ALA A 286 -21.20 -14.85 27.83
CA ALA A 286 -21.93 -14.62 29.08
C ALA A 286 -23.34 -14.08 28.79
N VAL A 287 -24.35 -14.61 29.48
CA VAL A 287 -25.74 -14.12 29.41
C VAL A 287 -25.98 -13.19 30.58
N LEU A 288 -26.19 -11.91 30.29
CA LEU A 288 -26.50 -10.88 31.28
C LEU A 288 -28.01 -10.73 31.43
N TYR A 289 -28.49 -10.70 32.67
CA TYR A 289 -29.82 -10.22 33.03
C TYR A 289 -29.73 -8.88 33.79
N PRO A 290 -30.14 -7.76 33.17
CA PRO A 290 -30.07 -6.43 33.78
C PRO A 290 -31.20 -6.16 34.78
N HIS A 291 -30.84 -5.67 35.97
CA HIS A 291 -31.78 -5.40 37.07
C HIS A 291 -32.12 -3.91 37.25
N ARG A 292 -31.12 -3.01 37.30
CA ARG A 292 -31.33 -1.58 37.63
C ARG A 292 -30.23 -0.66 37.08
N ARG A 293 -30.55 0.62 36.90
CA ARG A 293 -29.63 1.66 36.43
C ARG A 293 -28.58 2.02 37.49
N ILE A 294 -27.35 2.27 37.06
CA ILE A 294 -26.23 2.65 37.92
C ILE A 294 -25.37 3.73 37.25
N LYS A 295 -24.72 4.57 38.06
CA LYS A 295 -23.70 5.52 37.62
C LYS A 295 -22.31 5.06 38.08
N ILE A 296 -21.28 5.22 37.25
CA ILE A 296 -19.88 5.12 37.67
C ILE A 296 -19.52 6.34 38.54
N SER A 297 -18.90 6.12 39.69
CA SER A 297 -18.35 7.20 40.53
C SER A 297 -16.80 7.25 40.50
N SER A 298 -16.12 6.11 40.30
CA SER A 298 -14.66 6.08 40.08
C SER A 298 -14.19 4.75 39.48
N LEU A 299 -13.22 4.79 38.56
CA LEU A 299 -12.50 3.62 38.04
C LEU A 299 -11.24 3.33 38.87
N LEU A 300 -11.01 2.05 39.19
CA LEU A 300 -9.75 1.53 39.73
C LEU A 300 -8.98 0.87 38.57
N PRO A 301 -7.82 1.41 38.16
CA PRO A 301 -7.08 0.88 37.01
C PRO A 301 -6.51 -0.52 37.27
N PRO A 302 -6.34 -1.36 36.23
CA PRO A 302 -5.70 -2.67 36.37
C PRO A 302 -4.20 -2.50 36.69
N ASN A 303 -3.85 -2.66 37.98
CA ASN A 303 -2.56 -2.26 38.54
C ASN A 303 -1.32 -2.77 37.79
N GLU A 304 -0.41 -1.85 37.48
CA GLU A 304 1.03 -2.12 37.50
C GLU A 304 1.43 -2.58 38.92
N ASN A 305 1.86 -3.83 39.10
CA ASN A 305 2.85 -4.25 40.12
C ASN A 305 3.11 -5.78 40.07
N SER A 306 4.16 -6.21 39.37
CA SER A 306 4.62 -7.62 39.41
C SER A 306 6.12 -7.82 39.10
N LYS A 307 6.97 -6.84 39.44
CA LYS A 307 8.44 -6.99 39.40
C LYS A 307 9.09 -6.39 40.65
N GLY A 308 10.01 -7.14 41.25
CA GLY A 308 10.84 -6.70 42.38
C GLY A 308 10.39 -7.23 43.75
N ALA A 309 11.03 -8.30 44.21
CA ALA A 309 10.90 -8.77 45.59
C ALA A 309 12.24 -8.54 46.33
N THR A 310 12.19 -7.79 47.43
CA THR A 310 13.34 -7.58 48.34
C THR A 310 12.83 -7.37 49.77
N PRO A 311 13.40 -8.04 50.79
CA PRO A 311 12.97 -7.92 52.19
C PRO A 311 13.52 -6.65 52.90
N PRO A 312 12.94 -6.25 54.06
CA PRO A 312 13.05 -4.88 54.59
C PRO A 312 14.06 -4.68 55.75
N PRO A 313 14.46 -3.41 56.00
CA PRO A 313 14.91 -2.91 57.31
C PRO A 313 13.80 -2.13 58.08
N PRO A 314 13.99 -1.84 59.39
CA PRO A 314 12.95 -1.31 60.31
C PRO A 314 12.92 0.24 60.47
N PRO A 315 11.92 0.81 61.19
CA PRO A 315 11.65 2.26 61.22
C PRO A 315 12.18 3.02 62.46
N VAL A 316 12.36 4.35 62.34
CA VAL A 316 12.36 5.37 63.42
C VAL A 316 11.85 6.72 62.85
N SER A 317 11.30 7.58 63.72
CA SER A 317 10.71 8.92 63.47
C SER A 317 11.67 10.10 63.74
N GLU A 318 11.34 11.31 63.27
CA GLU A 318 11.50 12.66 63.90
C GLU A 318 11.56 13.79 62.85
N GLU A 319 11.44 15.08 63.19
CA GLU A 319 10.22 15.81 63.59
C GLU A 319 10.41 17.34 63.43
N LYS A 320 9.31 18.09 63.21
CA LYS A 320 9.04 19.51 63.59
C LYS A 320 10.01 20.67 63.24
N THR A 321 9.43 21.73 62.67
CA THR A 321 9.31 23.10 63.26
C THR A 321 8.22 23.88 62.48
N GLN A 322 7.17 24.45 63.12
CA GLN A 322 7.05 25.79 63.73
C GLN A 322 7.05 26.97 62.71
N GLU A 323 6.25 28.05 62.80
CA GLU A 323 5.33 28.53 63.86
C GLU A 323 4.39 29.70 63.41
N LYS A 324 3.29 29.98 64.16
CA LYS A 324 2.56 31.29 64.34
C LYS A 324 1.83 31.87 63.11
N ARG A 325 0.76 32.70 63.18
CA ARG A 325 -0.15 33.33 64.22
C ARG A 325 -1.48 33.63 63.47
N GLY A 326 -2.71 33.67 63.99
CA GLY A 326 -3.30 34.04 65.29
C GLY A 326 -4.36 35.17 65.06
N ASP A 327 -5.54 35.26 65.71
CA ASP A 327 -6.18 34.40 66.75
C ASP A 327 -7.49 33.70 66.24
N VAL A 328 -8.78 33.97 66.55
CA VAL A 328 -9.49 34.97 67.39
C VAL A 328 -10.76 34.38 68.08
N VAL A 329 -10.69 34.21 69.40
CA VAL A 329 -11.76 34.34 70.45
C VAL A 329 -13.18 33.68 70.28
N ALA A 330 -13.39 32.58 71.05
CA ALA A 330 -14.59 32.18 71.83
C ALA A 330 -15.91 31.71 71.13
N SER A 331 -16.76 30.81 71.69
CA SER A 331 -16.75 30.09 73.00
C SER A 331 -17.70 28.86 73.10
N PHE A 332 -17.30 27.88 73.92
CA PHE A 332 -18.08 26.94 74.76
C PHE A 332 -18.74 25.63 74.21
N GLU A 333 -18.72 24.63 75.12
CA GLU A 333 -19.47 23.36 75.29
C GLU A 333 -19.28 22.10 74.38
N GLU A 334 -18.74 21.05 75.02
CA GLU A 334 -18.83 19.59 74.75
C GLU A 334 -19.97 18.96 75.62
N PRO A 335 -20.34 17.65 75.55
CA PRO A 335 -19.75 16.47 74.86
C PRO A 335 -20.80 15.76 73.93
N ILE A 336 -20.80 14.48 73.51
CA ILE A 336 -20.09 13.22 73.84
C ILE A 336 -19.91 12.38 72.54
N PRO A 337 -18.80 11.66 72.31
CA PRO A 337 -18.62 10.81 71.13
C PRO A 337 -18.90 9.31 71.35
N GLU A 338 -19.61 8.65 70.42
CA GLU A 338 -19.45 7.24 69.97
C GLU A 338 -20.55 6.87 68.93
N PRO A 339 -20.41 5.81 68.11
CA PRO A 339 -19.21 5.09 67.67
C PRO A 339 -19.08 5.03 66.12
N ALA A 340 -17.90 4.64 65.61
CA ALA A 340 -17.69 4.47 64.16
C ALA A 340 -18.35 3.18 63.61
N PRO A 341 -18.93 3.21 62.39
CA PRO A 341 -19.39 2.00 61.70
C PRO A 341 -18.20 1.16 61.20
N LYS A 342 -18.25 -0.13 61.53
CA LYS A 342 -17.16 -1.12 61.33
C LYS A 342 -16.81 -1.35 59.86
N ASP A 343 -15.56 -1.73 59.61
CA ASP A 343 -15.07 -2.16 58.30
C ASP A 343 -16.00 -3.17 57.63
N GLN A 344 -16.56 -2.81 56.47
CA GLN A 344 -17.25 -3.74 55.60
C GLN A 344 -16.21 -4.40 54.69
N HIS A 345 -16.09 -5.73 54.75
CA HIS A 345 -15.19 -6.47 53.87
C HIS A 345 -15.49 -6.16 52.40
N GLU A 346 -14.49 -5.68 51.65
CA GLU A 346 -14.56 -5.52 50.19
C GLU A 346 -14.92 -6.85 49.52
N VAL A 347 -16.19 -7.01 49.15
CA VAL A 347 -16.73 -8.25 48.56
C VAL A 347 -15.98 -8.64 47.28
N THR A 348 -15.58 -7.63 46.49
CA THR A 348 -14.83 -7.71 45.23
C THR A 348 -13.31 -7.87 45.39
N SER A 349 -12.76 -7.91 46.61
CA SER A 349 -11.30 -7.92 46.86
C SER A 349 -10.51 -9.05 46.16
N PHE A 350 -11.17 -10.16 45.77
CA PHE A 350 -10.54 -11.23 45.00
C PHE A 350 -10.28 -10.85 43.53
N LEU A 351 -11.06 -9.94 42.95
CA LEU A 351 -10.91 -9.48 41.56
C LEU A 351 -9.65 -8.65 41.35
N LYS A 352 -9.12 -8.01 42.40
CA LYS A 352 -7.83 -7.28 42.41
C LYS A 352 -6.60 -8.16 42.07
N LYS A 353 -6.80 -9.47 41.86
CA LYS A 353 -5.77 -10.44 41.40
C LYS A 353 -5.75 -10.62 39.88
N HIS A 354 -6.74 -10.10 39.16
CA HIS A 354 -6.85 -10.17 37.70
C HIS A 354 -6.76 -8.74 37.13
N PRO A 355 -6.16 -8.54 35.94
CA PRO A 355 -6.24 -7.27 35.24
C PRO A 355 -7.66 -7.12 34.65
N VAL A 356 -8.58 -6.54 35.43
CA VAL A 356 -9.97 -6.30 35.04
C VAL A 356 -10.42 -4.92 35.53
N SER A 357 -11.29 -4.26 34.77
CA SER A 357 -11.86 -2.96 35.13
C SER A 357 -12.79 -3.07 36.35
N LEU A 358 -12.36 -2.53 37.49
CA LEU A 358 -13.17 -2.41 38.70
C LEU A 358 -13.67 -0.98 38.85
N VAL A 359 -14.98 -0.80 39.02
CA VAL A 359 -15.60 0.51 39.20
C VAL A 359 -16.39 0.57 40.51
N ASN A 360 -16.33 1.71 41.18
CA ASN A 360 -17.30 2.04 42.22
C ASN A 360 -18.56 2.62 41.56
N VAL A 361 -19.74 2.25 42.07
CA VAL A 361 -21.02 2.53 41.41
C VAL A 361 -22.12 2.93 42.40
N GLU A 362 -22.98 3.83 41.94
CA GLU A 362 -24.14 4.34 42.66
C GLU A 362 -25.43 3.90 41.98
N ASN A 363 -26.45 3.51 42.76
CA ASN A 363 -27.77 3.16 42.22
C ASN A 363 -28.54 4.41 41.83
N LEU A 364 -29.12 4.42 40.62
CA LEU A 364 -30.01 5.50 40.17
C LEU A 364 -31.46 5.10 40.46
N ILE A 365 -32.24 6.02 41.04
CA ILE A 365 -33.64 5.84 41.43
C ILE A 365 -34.52 6.73 40.53
N GLU A 366 -35.65 6.21 40.06
CA GLU A 366 -36.59 6.94 39.21
C GLU A 366 -37.33 8.05 39.97
N GLU A 367 -37.64 9.16 39.29
CA GLU A 367 -38.38 10.27 39.88
C GLU A 367 -39.88 9.92 40.07
N PRO A 368 -40.51 10.33 41.19
CA PRO A 368 -41.93 10.05 41.44
C PRO A 368 -42.84 10.84 40.49
N PHE A 369 -43.62 10.14 39.67
CA PHE A 369 -44.48 10.71 38.63
C PHE A 369 -45.99 10.65 38.97
N ASP A 370 -46.78 11.64 38.53
CA ASP A 370 -48.24 11.58 38.65
C ASP A 370 -48.88 10.75 37.53
N LYS A 371 -49.50 9.62 37.91
CA LYS A 371 -50.27 8.74 37.03
C LYS A 371 -51.50 9.40 36.38
N LYS A 372 -51.83 10.65 36.73
CA LYS A 372 -52.94 11.44 36.15
C LYS A 372 -52.51 12.40 35.03
N ASN A 373 -51.22 12.64 34.79
CA ASN A 373 -50.79 13.55 33.74
C ASN A 373 -51.29 13.07 32.35
N ALA A 374 -51.96 13.96 31.62
CA ALA A 374 -52.51 13.69 30.30
C ALA A 374 -51.43 13.43 29.24
N ILE A 375 -50.27 14.09 29.33
CA ILE A 375 -49.15 13.95 28.38
C ILE A 375 -48.58 12.54 28.46
N ILE A 376 -48.23 12.09 29.67
CA ILE A 376 -47.75 10.72 29.94
C ILE A 376 -48.72 9.67 29.36
N ARG A 377 -50.03 9.83 29.57
CA ARG A 377 -51.06 8.91 29.06
C ARG A 377 -51.16 8.91 27.54
N ALA A 378 -51.12 10.08 26.90
CA ALA A 378 -51.19 10.20 25.44
C ALA A 378 -49.96 9.58 24.75
N VAL A 379 -48.75 9.84 25.25
CA VAL A 379 -47.53 9.26 24.68
C VAL A 379 -47.48 7.74 24.94
N THR A 380 -47.95 7.27 26.10
CA THR A 380 -48.08 5.84 26.42
C THR A 380 -49.01 5.12 25.43
N SER A 381 -50.18 5.70 25.09
CA SER A 381 -51.09 5.07 24.11
C SER A 381 -50.54 5.10 22.69
N GLU A 382 -49.81 6.16 22.30
CA GLU A 382 -49.15 6.28 21.00
C GLU A 382 -48.02 5.26 20.83
N ILE A 383 -47.17 5.05 21.85
CA ILE A 383 -46.15 3.99 21.86
C ILE A 383 -46.81 2.61 21.65
N VAL A 384 -47.91 2.33 22.34
CA VAL A 384 -48.66 1.08 22.20
C VAL A 384 -49.29 0.92 20.81
N ASN A 385 -49.64 2.01 20.11
CA ASN A 385 -50.12 1.96 18.73
C ASN A 385 -49.00 1.68 17.74
N VAL A 386 -47.87 2.39 17.83
CA VAL A 386 -46.69 2.16 16.98
C VAL A 386 -46.17 0.72 17.15
N CYS A 387 -46.13 0.19 18.38
CA CYS A 387 -45.80 -1.21 18.63
C CYS A 387 -46.74 -2.21 17.90
N LYS A 388 -48.04 -1.93 17.82
CA LYS A 388 -48.98 -2.78 17.07
C LYS A 388 -48.71 -2.73 15.57
N GLU A 389 -48.41 -1.55 15.02
CA GLU A 389 -48.10 -1.41 13.59
C GLU A 389 -46.84 -2.20 13.21
N ILE A 390 -45.75 -2.06 13.98
CA ILE A 390 -44.52 -2.85 13.77
C ILE A 390 -44.82 -4.36 13.87
N ALA A 391 -45.64 -4.79 14.83
CA ALA A 391 -46.05 -6.19 14.98
C ALA A 391 -46.90 -6.75 13.81
N THR A 392 -47.48 -5.90 12.95
CA THR A 392 -48.13 -6.34 11.68
C THR A 392 -47.14 -6.47 10.53
N LEU A 393 -46.03 -5.73 10.55
CA LEU A 393 -45.01 -5.72 9.51
C LEU A 393 -43.90 -6.75 9.75
N ASN A 394 -43.56 -7.01 11.02
CA ASN A 394 -42.50 -7.91 11.44
C ASN A 394 -43.01 -8.93 12.48
N PRO A 395 -43.20 -10.21 12.10
CA PRO A 395 -43.62 -11.26 13.02
C PRO A 395 -42.69 -11.46 14.23
N LEU A 396 -41.38 -11.26 14.08
CA LEU A 396 -40.41 -11.45 15.17
C LEU A 396 -40.61 -10.41 16.30
N PHE A 397 -41.06 -9.21 15.94
CA PHE A 397 -41.39 -8.14 16.90
C PHE A 397 -42.64 -8.48 17.71
N ARG A 398 -43.62 -9.17 17.09
CA ARG A 398 -44.81 -9.69 17.78
C ARG A 398 -44.43 -10.74 18.83
N ASP A 399 -43.48 -11.61 18.51
CA ASP A 399 -43.02 -12.65 19.44
C ASP A 399 -42.25 -12.03 20.62
N GLN A 400 -41.42 -10.99 20.38
CA GLN A 400 -40.75 -10.20 21.41
C GLN A 400 -41.74 -9.49 22.35
N ILE A 401 -42.82 -8.92 21.80
CA ILE A 401 -43.95 -8.37 22.59
C ILE A 401 -44.59 -9.48 23.46
N SER A 402 -44.89 -10.65 22.88
CA SER A 402 -45.54 -11.73 23.65
C SER A 402 -44.67 -12.28 24.78
N ALA A 403 -43.36 -12.41 24.57
CA ALA A 403 -42.43 -12.82 25.62
C ALA A 403 -42.40 -11.81 26.78
N PHE A 404 -42.39 -10.50 26.49
CA PHE A 404 -42.42 -9.45 27.50
C PHE A 404 -43.74 -9.43 28.31
N TYR A 405 -44.88 -9.67 27.65
CA TYR A 405 -46.16 -9.90 28.35
C TYR A 405 -46.12 -11.12 29.29
N THR A 406 -45.45 -12.21 28.89
CA THR A 406 -45.47 -13.48 29.66
C THR A 406 -44.58 -13.47 30.90
N ASP A 407 -43.33 -12.99 30.78
CA ASP A 407 -42.33 -13.17 31.84
C ASP A 407 -42.38 -12.11 32.95
N GLN A 408 -42.99 -10.93 32.71
CA GLN A 408 -42.85 -9.78 33.64
C GLN A 408 -44.17 -9.15 34.12
N PHE A 409 -45.30 -9.25 33.40
CA PHE A 409 -46.54 -8.54 33.77
C PHE A 409 -47.86 -9.28 33.51
N PRO A 410 -48.60 -9.70 34.56
CA PRO A 410 -49.99 -10.16 34.44
C PRO A 410 -51.00 -8.98 34.36
N GLY A 411 -50.63 -7.87 33.71
CA GLY A 411 -51.38 -6.61 33.71
C GLY A 411 -51.18 -5.77 32.44
N ASN A 412 -51.88 -4.63 32.34
CA ASN A 412 -51.83 -3.79 31.15
C ASN A 412 -50.53 -2.97 31.06
N LEU A 413 -49.93 -2.89 29.86
CA LEU A 413 -48.75 -2.06 29.57
C LEU A 413 -48.95 -0.56 29.83
N SER A 414 -50.19 -0.10 30.01
CA SER A 414 -50.52 1.29 30.34
C SER A 414 -50.11 1.73 31.75
N ASP A 415 -49.87 0.78 32.66
CA ASP A 415 -49.92 1.05 34.10
C ASP A 415 -48.51 1.32 34.71
N GLU A 416 -47.46 0.98 33.97
CA GLU A 416 -46.04 1.25 34.25
C GLU A 416 -45.30 1.86 33.04
N PRO A 417 -45.46 3.18 32.78
CA PRO A 417 -44.87 3.86 31.62
C PRO A 417 -43.34 3.80 31.55
N ALA A 418 -42.63 3.74 32.70
CA ALA A 418 -41.17 3.65 32.73
C ALA A 418 -40.66 2.42 31.95
N LYS A 419 -41.16 1.22 32.30
CA LYS A 419 -40.75 -0.04 31.65
C LYS A 419 -41.22 -0.15 30.21
N LEU A 420 -42.31 0.52 29.84
CA LEU A 420 -42.71 0.66 28.43
C LEU A 420 -41.68 1.48 27.63
N ALA A 421 -41.08 2.51 28.23
CA ALA A 421 -40.00 3.27 27.59
C ALA A 421 -38.68 2.47 27.49
N ASP A 422 -38.36 1.62 28.48
CA ASP A 422 -37.24 0.66 28.36
C ASP A 422 -37.50 -0.35 27.25
N PHE A 423 -38.71 -0.92 27.15
CA PHE A 423 -39.10 -1.84 26.09
C PHE A 423 -39.01 -1.20 24.69
N ALA A 424 -39.59 -0.01 24.52
CA ALA A 424 -39.57 0.70 23.23
C ALA A 424 -38.14 0.99 22.75
N ALA A 425 -37.24 1.38 23.65
CA ALA A 425 -35.83 1.63 23.30
C ALA A 425 -35.01 0.33 23.13
N ALA A 426 -35.30 -0.74 23.89
CA ALA A 426 -34.56 -1.99 23.82
C ALA A 426 -34.76 -2.76 22.50
N VAL A 427 -35.98 -2.73 21.94
CA VAL A 427 -36.33 -3.50 20.74
C VAL A 427 -36.03 -2.75 19.43
N SER A 428 -36.10 -1.41 19.44
CA SER A 428 -35.88 -0.57 18.26
C SER A 428 -34.44 -0.55 17.74
N ALA A 429 -34.21 -0.19 16.48
CA ALA A 429 -32.90 0.11 15.91
C ALA A 429 -32.64 1.62 15.73
N GLY A 430 -32.67 2.36 16.85
CA GLY A 430 -32.23 3.76 16.90
C GLY A 430 -30.70 3.92 16.87
N GLU A 431 -30.26 5.17 16.92
CA GLU A 431 -28.83 5.52 16.99
C GLU A 431 -28.29 5.37 18.42
N LEU A 432 -26.97 5.14 18.57
CA LEU A 432 -26.29 4.87 19.84
C LEU A 432 -26.66 5.91 20.92
N HIS A 433 -26.57 7.19 20.56
CA HIS A 433 -26.80 8.32 21.44
C HIS A 433 -28.27 8.43 21.88
N GLU A 434 -29.22 8.27 20.95
CA GLU A 434 -30.66 8.36 21.25
C GLU A 434 -31.12 7.28 22.24
N MET A 435 -30.61 6.05 22.09
CA MET A 435 -30.89 4.98 23.05
C MET A 435 -30.25 5.26 24.42
N GLN A 436 -29.03 5.80 24.45
CA GLN A 436 -28.35 6.16 25.69
C GLN A 436 -29.05 7.32 26.41
N GLU A 437 -29.56 8.32 25.70
CA GLU A 437 -30.40 9.38 26.28
C GLU A 437 -31.65 8.82 27.00
N VAL A 438 -32.28 7.77 26.47
CA VAL A 438 -33.43 7.10 27.12
C VAL A 438 -33.02 6.28 28.36
N LEU A 439 -31.74 5.91 28.48
CA LEU A 439 -31.15 5.28 29.66
C LEU A 439 -30.71 6.30 30.72
N GLU A 440 -30.31 7.50 30.31
CA GLU A 440 -29.86 8.60 31.18
C GLU A 440 -31.01 9.46 31.71
N THR A 441 -32.04 9.71 30.90
CA THR A 441 -33.22 10.49 31.32
C THR A 441 -34.00 9.72 32.40
N MET A 442 -34.07 10.27 33.62
CA MET A 442 -34.82 9.68 34.74
C MET A 442 -36.27 10.20 34.83
N ASN A 443 -36.53 11.40 34.31
CA ASN A 443 -37.87 11.97 34.30
C ASN A 443 -38.76 11.31 33.23
N ILE A 444 -39.85 10.67 33.66
CA ILE A 444 -40.71 9.85 32.78
C ILE A 444 -41.44 10.69 31.71
N GLU A 445 -41.71 11.97 31.97
CA GLU A 445 -42.43 12.85 31.04
C GLU A 445 -41.57 13.27 29.84
N GLU A 446 -40.28 13.52 30.04
CA GLU A 446 -39.32 13.76 28.95
C GLU A 446 -38.91 12.46 28.24
N ARG A 447 -38.83 11.37 29.00
CA ARG A 447 -38.30 10.07 28.55
C ARG A 447 -39.23 9.34 27.58
N LEU A 448 -40.54 9.42 27.79
CA LEU A 448 -41.54 8.79 26.92
C LEU A 448 -41.49 9.33 25.47
N PRO A 449 -41.47 10.67 25.21
CA PRO A 449 -41.23 11.23 23.89
C PRO A 449 -39.95 10.73 23.20
N LYS A 450 -38.81 10.69 23.92
CA LYS A 450 -37.54 10.18 23.35
C LYS A 450 -37.67 8.71 22.91
N ALA A 451 -38.25 7.86 23.75
CA ALA A 451 -38.50 6.45 23.42
C ALA A 451 -39.44 6.28 22.22
N LEU A 452 -40.45 7.16 22.07
CA LEU A 452 -41.35 7.15 20.91
C LEU A 452 -40.66 7.54 19.59
N VAL A 453 -39.71 8.49 19.61
CA VAL A 453 -38.94 8.86 18.41
C VAL A 453 -38.12 7.68 17.89
N VAL A 454 -37.38 7.01 18.79
CA VAL A 454 -36.60 5.82 18.50
C VAL A 454 -37.47 4.69 17.93
N LEU A 455 -38.67 4.49 18.50
CA LEU A 455 -39.63 3.50 18.02
C LEU A 455 -40.26 3.85 16.65
N LYS A 456 -40.47 5.14 16.34
CA LYS A 456 -40.96 5.57 15.02
C LYS A 456 -39.90 5.40 13.92
N LYS A 457 -38.59 5.50 14.23
CA LYS A 457 -37.52 5.09 13.30
C LYS A 457 -37.63 3.59 12.96
N GLU A 458 -37.89 2.73 13.95
CA GLU A 458 -38.06 1.29 13.71
C GLU A 458 -39.27 0.98 12.83
N LEU A 459 -40.41 1.65 13.04
CA LEU A 459 -41.57 1.54 12.16
C LEU A 459 -41.24 1.91 10.70
N MET A 460 -40.51 3.00 10.48
CA MET A 460 -40.09 3.43 9.14
C MET A 460 -39.14 2.40 8.49
N ASN A 461 -38.21 1.82 9.26
CA ASN A 461 -37.34 0.74 8.80
C ASN A 461 -38.15 -0.51 8.38
N ALA A 462 -39.11 -0.94 9.20
CA ALA A 462 -39.96 -2.09 8.90
C ALA A 462 -40.84 -1.86 7.66
N GLN A 463 -41.38 -0.65 7.49
CA GLN A 463 -42.13 -0.25 6.28
C GLN A 463 -41.24 -0.29 5.04
N LEU A 464 -40.01 0.25 5.11
CA LEU A 464 -39.06 0.25 4.01
C LEU A 464 -38.62 -1.17 3.63
N GLN A 465 -38.34 -2.04 4.60
CA GLN A 465 -38.04 -3.46 4.35
C GLN A 465 -39.22 -4.16 3.67
N SER A 466 -40.46 -3.97 4.16
CA SER A 466 -41.67 -4.52 3.53
C SER A 466 -41.85 -4.06 2.09
N LYS A 467 -41.54 -2.78 1.79
CA LYS A 467 -41.58 -2.23 0.43
C LYS A 467 -40.49 -2.84 -0.47
N ILE A 468 -39.25 -2.93 0.01
CA ILE A 468 -38.13 -3.55 -0.73
C ILE A 468 -38.46 -5.01 -1.07
N THR A 469 -39.00 -5.79 -0.13
CA THR A 469 -39.42 -7.18 -0.41
C THR A 469 -40.47 -7.24 -1.51
N LYS A 470 -41.50 -6.38 -1.49
CA LYS A 470 -42.54 -6.31 -2.54
C LYS A 470 -41.97 -5.89 -3.89
N ASP A 471 -41.07 -4.91 -3.93
CA ASP A 471 -40.41 -4.46 -5.17
C ASP A 471 -39.46 -5.54 -5.74
N VAL A 472 -38.82 -6.32 -4.87
CA VAL A 472 -38.00 -7.49 -5.24
C VAL A 472 -38.88 -8.64 -5.74
N GLU A 473 -39.99 -8.97 -5.07
CA GLU A 473 -40.96 -9.95 -5.53
C GLU A 473 -41.57 -9.57 -6.88
N ALA A 474 -41.95 -8.31 -7.09
CA ALA A 474 -42.46 -7.82 -8.36
C ALA A 474 -41.40 -7.94 -9.48
N LYS A 475 -40.13 -7.62 -9.19
CA LYS A 475 -39.02 -7.83 -10.13
C LYS A 475 -38.76 -9.31 -10.40
N ILE A 476 -38.84 -10.18 -9.39
CA ILE A 476 -38.71 -11.64 -9.55
C ILE A 476 -39.85 -12.20 -10.41
N GLN A 477 -41.10 -11.83 -10.14
CA GLN A 477 -42.25 -12.26 -10.94
C GLN A 477 -42.16 -11.77 -12.39
N LYS A 478 -41.73 -10.51 -12.61
CA LYS A 478 -41.46 -10.01 -13.96
C LYS A 478 -40.38 -10.83 -14.65
N ARG A 479 -39.26 -11.11 -13.98
CA ARG A 479 -38.12 -11.87 -14.51
C ARG A 479 -38.44 -13.36 -14.73
N GLN A 480 -39.29 -13.96 -13.89
CA GLN A 480 -39.82 -15.31 -14.10
C GLN A 480 -40.78 -15.36 -15.29
N ARG A 481 -41.62 -14.34 -15.47
CA ARG A 481 -42.52 -14.23 -16.64
C ARG A 481 -41.71 -14.02 -17.92
N GLU A 482 -40.67 -13.18 -17.89
CA GLU A 482 -39.72 -12.99 -19.00
C GLU A 482 -38.94 -14.29 -19.29
N TYR A 483 -38.49 -15.02 -18.27
CA TYR A 483 -37.86 -16.33 -18.42
C TYR A 483 -38.81 -17.34 -19.06
N TRP A 484 -40.05 -17.47 -18.57
CA TRP A 484 -41.05 -18.38 -19.10
C TRP A 484 -41.44 -18.04 -20.53
N LEU A 485 -41.58 -16.75 -20.85
CA LEU A 485 -41.79 -16.27 -22.22
C LEU A 485 -40.56 -16.55 -23.11
N MET A 486 -39.33 -16.40 -22.60
CA MET A 486 -38.14 -16.79 -23.35
C MET A 486 -38.03 -18.31 -23.56
N GLU A 487 -38.44 -19.12 -22.60
CA GLU A 487 -38.41 -20.59 -22.71
C GLU A 487 -39.49 -21.09 -23.67
N GLN A 488 -40.70 -20.53 -23.62
CA GLN A 488 -41.73 -20.74 -24.64
C GLN A 488 -41.27 -20.26 -26.02
N MET A 489 -40.64 -19.08 -26.13
CA MET A 489 -40.07 -18.61 -27.40
C MET A 489 -38.87 -19.44 -27.86
N LYS A 490 -38.12 -20.10 -26.97
CA LYS A 490 -37.03 -21.05 -27.32
C LYS A 490 -37.63 -22.34 -27.88
N GLY A 491 -38.71 -22.86 -27.28
CA GLY A 491 -39.50 -23.96 -27.82
C GLY A 491 -40.07 -23.63 -29.21
N ILE A 492 -40.79 -22.51 -29.33
CA ILE A 492 -41.40 -22.06 -30.60
C ILE A 492 -40.32 -21.83 -31.68
N LYS A 493 -39.17 -21.23 -31.35
CA LYS A 493 -38.06 -21.05 -32.33
C LYS A 493 -37.42 -22.36 -32.75
N ARG A 494 -37.39 -23.37 -31.88
CA ARG A 494 -36.93 -24.72 -32.20
C ARG A 494 -37.90 -25.46 -33.12
N GLU A 495 -39.19 -25.37 -32.85
CA GLU A 495 -40.25 -25.92 -33.73
C GLU A 495 -40.29 -25.20 -35.10
N LEU A 496 -39.96 -23.91 -35.15
CA LEU A 496 -39.82 -23.12 -36.39
C LEU A 496 -38.46 -23.29 -37.10
N GLY A 497 -37.49 -23.99 -36.50
CA GLY A 497 -36.16 -24.23 -37.10
C GLY A 497 -35.22 -23.02 -37.17
N ILE A 498 -35.44 -21.97 -36.37
CA ILE A 498 -34.70 -20.69 -36.44
C ILE A 498 -33.72 -20.52 -35.24
N GLU A 499 -33.03 -21.59 -34.83
CA GLU A 499 -32.18 -21.58 -33.62
C GLU A 499 -30.77 -20.96 -33.82
N SER A 500 -30.27 -20.77 -35.04
CA SER A 500 -28.82 -20.54 -35.27
C SER A 500 -28.38 -19.07 -35.45
N ASP A 501 -29.30 -18.21 -35.90
CA ASP A 501 -29.05 -16.90 -36.55
C ASP A 501 -28.28 -15.83 -35.72
N GLY A 502 -28.02 -16.09 -34.43
CA GLY A 502 -27.26 -15.22 -33.53
C GLY A 502 -25.87 -15.74 -33.12
N LYS A 503 -25.69 -17.06 -33.02
CA LYS A 503 -24.37 -17.67 -32.73
C LYS A 503 -23.50 -17.69 -33.97
N ASP A 504 -24.06 -18.12 -35.09
CA ASP A 504 -23.29 -18.41 -36.28
C ASP A 504 -22.68 -17.12 -36.84
N LYS A 505 -23.45 -16.03 -36.86
CA LYS A 505 -22.96 -14.68 -37.19
C LYS A 505 -21.86 -14.15 -36.28
N LEU A 506 -21.68 -14.70 -35.07
CA LEU A 506 -20.53 -14.37 -34.22
C LEU A 506 -19.29 -15.20 -34.60
N VAL A 507 -19.49 -16.48 -34.92
CA VAL A 507 -18.43 -17.38 -35.42
C VAL A 507 -17.92 -16.92 -36.80
N GLU A 508 -18.83 -16.57 -37.72
CA GLU A 508 -18.50 -15.98 -39.02
C GLU A 508 -17.69 -14.70 -38.87
N LYS A 509 -18.11 -13.76 -38.02
CA LYS A 509 -17.35 -12.52 -37.75
C LYS A 509 -15.96 -12.77 -37.18
N PHE A 510 -15.75 -13.83 -36.40
CA PHE A 510 -14.40 -14.20 -35.96
C PHE A 510 -13.58 -14.81 -37.10
N LYS A 511 -14.17 -15.63 -37.98
CA LYS A 511 -13.51 -16.15 -39.18
C LYS A 511 -13.14 -15.03 -40.17
N GLU A 512 -14.05 -14.11 -40.47
CA GLU A 512 -13.80 -12.93 -41.31
C GLU A 512 -12.68 -12.01 -40.78
N LYS A 513 -12.49 -11.95 -39.46
CA LYS A 513 -11.34 -11.26 -38.85
C LYS A 513 -10.05 -12.07 -39.02
N ALA A 514 -10.11 -13.37 -38.77
CA ALA A 514 -8.97 -14.27 -38.86
C ALA A 514 -8.40 -14.38 -40.28
N GLU A 515 -9.24 -14.38 -41.32
CA GLU A 515 -8.79 -14.41 -42.72
C GLU A 515 -8.02 -13.15 -43.15
N LYS A 516 -8.17 -12.04 -42.41
CA LYS A 516 -7.45 -10.77 -42.63
C LYS A 516 -6.13 -10.69 -41.84
N LEU A 517 -5.77 -11.73 -41.08
CA LEU A 517 -4.63 -11.77 -40.18
C LEU A 517 -3.74 -12.97 -40.49
N ALA A 518 -2.44 -12.76 -40.67
CA ALA A 518 -1.50 -13.83 -40.97
C ALA A 518 -1.08 -14.55 -39.67
N MET A 519 -2.03 -15.26 -39.04
CA MET A 519 -1.80 -15.99 -37.79
C MET A 519 -0.80 -17.16 -38.00
N PRO A 520 0.25 -17.28 -37.17
CA PRO A 520 1.14 -18.44 -37.17
C PRO A 520 0.39 -19.76 -36.96
N GLU A 521 0.91 -20.88 -37.48
CA GLU A 521 0.22 -22.18 -37.40
C GLU A 521 -0.21 -22.60 -35.99
N VAL A 522 0.64 -22.34 -34.99
CA VAL A 522 0.37 -22.66 -33.57
C VAL A 522 -0.84 -21.87 -33.08
N VAL A 523 -0.88 -20.57 -33.38
CA VAL A 523 -1.99 -19.66 -33.03
C VAL A 523 -3.27 -20.07 -33.77
N LYS A 524 -3.16 -20.41 -35.06
CA LYS A 524 -4.31 -20.83 -35.88
C LYS A 524 -4.95 -22.11 -35.35
N LYS A 525 -4.15 -23.12 -34.96
CA LYS A 525 -4.65 -24.37 -34.33
C LYS A 525 -5.45 -24.08 -33.05
N VAL A 526 -4.94 -23.20 -32.18
CA VAL A 526 -5.65 -22.79 -30.94
C VAL A 526 -6.91 -21.97 -31.25
N PHE A 527 -6.88 -21.10 -32.26
CA PHE A 527 -8.05 -20.35 -32.72
C PHE A 527 -9.16 -21.27 -33.25
N ASP A 528 -8.82 -22.24 -34.10
CA ASP A 528 -9.78 -23.21 -34.64
C ASP A 528 -10.37 -24.09 -33.53
N GLU A 529 -9.58 -24.51 -32.53
CA GLU A 529 -10.08 -25.20 -31.34
C GLU A 529 -11.06 -24.34 -30.51
N GLU A 530 -10.70 -23.10 -30.20
CA GLU A 530 -11.54 -22.22 -29.36
C GLU A 530 -12.81 -21.74 -30.09
N ILE A 531 -12.79 -21.61 -31.42
CA ILE A 531 -14.01 -21.45 -32.23
C ILE A 531 -14.91 -22.69 -32.13
N ASN A 532 -14.34 -23.89 -32.24
CA ASN A 532 -15.12 -25.12 -32.11
C ASN A 532 -15.74 -25.27 -30.71
N LYS A 533 -15.03 -24.84 -29.65
CA LYS A 533 -15.57 -24.74 -28.28
C LYS A 533 -16.72 -23.71 -28.22
N LEU A 534 -16.54 -22.50 -28.75
CA LEU A 534 -17.56 -21.44 -28.74
C LEU A 534 -18.89 -21.85 -29.41
N ALA A 535 -18.82 -22.60 -30.51
CA ALA A 535 -20.01 -23.08 -31.22
C ALA A 535 -20.89 -23.99 -30.33
N HIS A 536 -20.27 -24.92 -29.60
CA HIS A 536 -20.95 -25.91 -28.77
C HIS A 536 -21.44 -25.33 -27.42
N LEU A 537 -20.73 -24.36 -26.84
CA LEU A 537 -21.10 -23.73 -25.56
C LEU A 537 -22.45 -23.00 -25.60
N GLU A 538 -23.26 -23.09 -24.54
CA GLU A 538 -24.50 -22.31 -24.43
C GLU A 538 -24.21 -20.85 -24.01
N PRO A 539 -24.86 -19.82 -24.58
CA PRO A 539 -24.53 -18.41 -24.27
C PRO A 539 -24.74 -17.97 -22.82
N ALA A 540 -25.47 -18.76 -22.02
CA ALA A 540 -25.67 -18.55 -20.60
C ALA A 540 -24.49 -19.06 -19.73
N ALA A 541 -23.58 -19.87 -20.28
CA ALA A 541 -22.42 -20.38 -19.55
C ALA A 541 -21.40 -19.26 -19.30
N SER A 542 -20.74 -19.31 -18.14
CA SER A 542 -19.60 -18.44 -17.83
C SER A 542 -18.47 -18.59 -18.84
N GLU A 543 -18.18 -19.83 -19.25
CA GLU A 543 -17.14 -20.19 -20.22
C GLU A 543 -17.38 -19.56 -21.60
N PHE A 544 -18.62 -19.45 -22.06
CA PHE A 544 -18.95 -18.81 -23.35
C PHE A 544 -18.43 -17.36 -23.40
N ASN A 545 -18.55 -16.61 -22.31
CA ASN A 545 -18.04 -15.25 -22.23
C ASN A 545 -16.50 -15.21 -22.13
N VAL A 546 -15.87 -16.20 -21.48
CA VAL A 546 -14.40 -16.30 -21.41
C VAL A 546 -13.82 -16.63 -22.80
N THR A 547 -14.30 -17.67 -23.48
CA THR A 547 -13.86 -18.05 -24.83
C THR A 547 -14.18 -16.95 -25.86
N ARG A 548 -15.34 -16.29 -25.78
CA ARG A 548 -15.66 -15.12 -26.63
C ARG A 548 -14.65 -13.99 -26.43
N ASN A 549 -14.32 -13.64 -25.19
CA ASN A 549 -13.36 -12.57 -24.91
C ASN A 549 -11.95 -12.96 -25.36
N TYR A 550 -11.55 -14.22 -25.15
CA TYR A 550 -10.27 -14.76 -25.62
C TYR A 550 -10.13 -14.66 -27.15
N LEU A 551 -11.15 -15.10 -27.90
CA LEU A 551 -11.18 -14.98 -29.37
C LEU A 551 -11.19 -13.52 -29.85
N ASP A 552 -11.84 -12.61 -29.11
CA ASP A 552 -11.81 -11.17 -29.43
C ASP A 552 -10.44 -10.54 -29.16
N TRP A 553 -9.73 -10.95 -28.11
CA TRP A 553 -8.32 -10.57 -27.93
C TRP A 553 -7.41 -11.16 -29.01
N LEU A 554 -7.55 -12.46 -29.31
CA LEU A 554 -6.70 -13.15 -30.29
C LEU A 554 -6.87 -12.58 -31.71
N THR A 555 -8.09 -12.15 -32.07
CA THR A 555 -8.40 -11.49 -33.36
C THR A 555 -8.23 -9.97 -33.36
N GLN A 556 -7.71 -9.37 -32.27
CA GLN A 556 -7.31 -7.96 -32.20
C GLN A 556 -5.78 -7.76 -32.13
N ILE A 557 -5.02 -8.85 -32.00
CA ILE A 557 -3.57 -8.84 -32.14
C ILE A 557 -3.24 -8.75 -33.65
N PRO A 558 -2.33 -7.85 -34.08
CA PRO A 558 -2.07 -7.51 -35.48
C PRO A 558 -1.13 -8.51 -36.19
N TRP A 559 -1.47 -9.80 -36.19
CA TRP A 559 -0.63 -10.87 -36.75
C TRP A 559 -0.23 -10.61 -38.21
N GLY A 560 1.08 -10.56 -38.46
CA GLY A 560 1.70 -10.28 -39.76
C GLY A 560 1.67 -8.81 -40.21
N GLN A 561 0.98 -7.91 -39.50
CA GLN A 561 0.85 -6.51 -39.91
C GLN A 561 2.00 -5.68 -39.34
N LYS A 562 2.82 -5.08 -40.22
CA LYS A 562 4.01 -4.30 -39.86
C LYS A 562 3.92 -2.87 -40.39
N SER A 563 4.38 -1.92 -39.58
CA SER A 563 4.65 -0.54 -40.03
C SER A 563 5.86 -0.52 -40.98
N VAL A 564 5.79 0.32 -42.01
CA VAL A 564 6.87 0.48 -43.00
C VAL A 564 7.98 1.33 -42.39
N GLU A 565 9.14 0.72 -42.14
CA GLU A 565 10.24 1.35 -41.41
C GLU A 565 11.10 2.27 -42.28
N ASN A 566 11.52 3.40 -41.72
CA ASN A 566 12.33 4.40 -42.43
C ASN A 566 13.77 4.46 -41.90
N PHE A 567 14.71 3.90 -42.66
CA PHE A 567 16.16 3.94 -42.36
C PHE A 567 16.89 5.12 -43.05
N GLY A 568 16.18 6.21 -43.32
CA GLY A 568 16.74 7.44 -43.86
C GLY A 568 17.50 8.23 -42.80
N ILE A 569 18.82 8.03 -42.67
CA ILE A 569 19.68 8.78 -41.72
C ILE A 569 19.46 10.30 -41.82
N LYS A 570 19.32 10.87 -43.03
CA LYS A 570 19.00 12.30 -43.22
C LYS A 570 17.64 12.72 -42.62
N ASN A 571 16.64 11.84 -42.68
CA ASN A 571 15.34 12.06 -42.04
C ASN A 571 15.46 11.97 -40.51
N ALA A 572 16.20 10.98 -40.00
CA ALA A 572 16.44 10.83 -38.56
C ALA A 572 17.17 12.05 -37.96
N VAL A 573 18.22 12.57 -38.63
CA VAL A 573 18.87 13.84 -38.26
C VAL A 573 17.84 14.97 -38.20
N SER A 574 17.06 15.17 -39.28
CA SER A 574 16.09 16.26 -39.36
C SER A 574 15.03 16.20 -38.25
N VAL A 575 14.50 15.02 -37.92
CA VAL A 575 13.51 14.84 -36.85
C VAL A 575 14.13 15.06 -35.47
N LEU A 576 15.34 14.55 -35.21
CA LEU A 576 16.01 14.72 -33.93
C LEU A 576 16.48 16.16 -33.69
N ASP A 577 16.86 16.90 -34.73
CA ASP A 577 17.20 18.33 -34.65
C ASP A 577 15.96 19.24 -34.61
N GLU A 578 14.83 18.80 -35.18
CA GLU A 578 13.52 19.45 -35.00
C GLU A 578 13.06 19.34 -33.54
N ASP A 579 13.05 18.14 -32.96
CA ASP A 579 12.46 17.86 -31.64
C ASP A 579 13.33 18.29 -30.45
N HIS A 580 14.67 18.26 -30.58
CA HIS A 580 15.59 18.42 -29.46
C HIS A 580 16.71 19.42 -29.76
N TYR A 581 16.88 20.41 -28.90
CA TYR A 581 18.03 21.31 -28.94
C TYR A 581 19.26 20.70 -28.26
N GLY A 582 20.44 20.91 -28.83
CA GLY A 582 21.69 20.36 -28.31
C GLY A 582 21.76 18.83 -28.45
N LEU A 583 22.24 18.16 -27.39
CA LEU A 583 22.30 16.70 -27.24
C LEU A 583 23.00 15.96 -28.41
N LYS A 584 24.10 16.53 -28.94
CA LYS A 584 24.84 15.96 -30.09
C LYS A 584 25.23 14.50 -29.86
N ASP A 585 25.97 14.22 -28.80
CA ASP A 585 26.49 12.89 -28.45
C ASP A 585 25.36 11.84 -28.36
N VAL A 586 24.22 12.22 -27.78
CA VAL A 586 23.01 11.37 -27.67
C VAL A 586 22.37 11.11 -29.04
N LYS A 587 22.29 12.13 -29.91
CA LYS A 587 21.80 11.98 -31.29
C LYS A 587 22.74 11.12 -32.11
N ASP A 588 24.04 11.33 -32.00
CA ASP A 588 25.05 10.58 -32.74
C ASP A 588 24.99 9.08 -32.37
N ARG A 589 24.81 8.72 -31.09
CA ARG A 589 24.52 7.32 -30.67
C ARG A 589 23.22 6.76 -31.28
N ILE A 590 22.15 7.55 -31.31
CA ILE A 590 20.89 7.13 -31.94
C ILE A 590 21.06 6.96 -33.47
N LEU A 591 21.90 7.77 -34.11
CA LEU A 591 22.20 7.69 -35.54
C LEU A 591 23.14 6.53 -35.87
N GLU A 592 24.12 6.21 -35.01
CA GLU A 592 24.91 4.97 -35.07
C GLU A 592 23.99 3.73 -35.01
N PHE A 593 23.06 3.71 -34.06
CA PHE A 593 22.07 2.63 -33.91
C PHE A 593 21.18 2.48 -35.15
N ILE A 594 20.64 3.58 -35.70
CA ILE A 594 19.84 3.58 -36.93
C ILE A 594 20.68 3.15 -38.15
N ALA A 595 21.97 3.52 -38.21
CA ALA A 595 22.88 3.11 -39.27
C ALA A 595 23.18 1.59 -39.22
N VAL A 596 23.38 1.02 -38.02
CA VAL A 596 23.51 -0.44 -37.83
C VAL A 596 22.23 -1.17 -38.25
N GLY A 597 21.05 -0.66 -37.85
CA GLY A 597 19.76 -1.20 -38.29
C GLY A 597 19.61 -1.16 -39.82
N LYS A 598 20.03 -0.06 -40.46
CA LYS A 598 20.05 0.06 -41.93
C LYS A 598 20.95 -0.98 -42.61
N LEU A 599 22.12 -1.25 -42.05
CA LEU A 599 23.06 -2.23 -42.61
C LEU A 599 22.60 -3.68 -42.42
N ARG A 600 21.84 -3.97 -41.36
CA ARG A 600 21.25 -5.30 -41.10
C ARG A 600 19.91 -5.53 -41.79
N GLY A 601 19.21 -4.47 -42.19
CA GLY A 601 17.82 -4.52 -42.67
C GLY A 601 16.77 -4.65 -41.55
N THR A 602 17.20 -4.94 -40.31
CA THR A 602 16.35 -5.07 -39.11
C THR A 602 16.98 -4.37 -37.91
N VAL A 603 16.13 -3.85 -37.00
CA VAL A 603 16.54 -3.11 -35.79
C VAL A 603 16.58 -4.04 -34.56
N GLU A 604 17.07 -5.26 -34.73
CA GLU A 604 16.92 -6.36 -33.76
C GLU A 604 18.09 -6.47 -32.77
N GLY A 605 17.78 -6.79 -31.51
CA GLY A 605 18.76 -7.38 -30.58
C GLY A 605 19.59 -6.42 -29.72
N LYS A 606 19.28 -5.11 -29.69
CA LYS A 606 19.82 -4.19 -28.67
C LYS A 606 18.71 -3.32 -28.07
N ILE A 607 18.67 -3.25 -26.74
CA ILE A 607 17.75 -2.42 -25.96
C ILE A 607 18.44 -1.08 -25.71
N LEU A 608 17.81 0.04 -26.05
CA LEU A 608 18.35 1.37 -25.71
C LEU A 608 17.87 1.78 -24.32
N CYS A 609 18.78 2.16 -23.41
CA CYS A 609 18.43 2.66 -22.08
C CYS A 609 18.87 4.11 -21.89
N LEU A 610 17.90 5.01 -21.81
CA LEU A 610 18.09 6.45 -21.65
C LEU A 610 18.18 6.77 -20.14
N VAL A 611 19.37 7.09 -19.64
CA VAL A 611 19.64 7.38 -18.22
C VAL A 611 19.91 8.88 -18.02
N GLY A 612 19.53 9.48 -16.89
CA GLY A 612 19.84 10.87 -16.56
C GLY A 612 18.82 11.53 -15.64
N PRO A 613 19.05 12.77 -15.15
CA PRO A 613 18.15 13.40 -14.19
C PRO A 613 16.73 13.65 -14.74
N PRO A 614 15.74 13.85 -13.86
CA PRO A 614 14.36 14.08 -14.28
C PRO A 614 14.23 15.38 -15.10
N GLY A 615 13.45 15.33 -16.19
CA GLY A 615 13.17 16.50 -17.02
C GLY A 615 14.19 16.81 -18.11
N VAL A 616 15.13 15.90 -18.43
CA VAL A 616 16.08 16.05 -19.56
C VAL A 616 15.54 15.61 -20.93
N GLY A 617 14.28 15.16 -21.03
CA GLY A 617 13.64 14.83 -22.31
C GLY A 617 13.69 13.35 -22.75
N LYS A 618 14.18 12.44 -21.91
CA LYS A 618 14.24 10.97 -22.17
C LYS A 618 12.99 10.42 -22.88
N THR A 619 11.81 10.69 -22.33
CA THR A 619 10.51 10.25 -22.87
C THR A 619 10.16 10.89 -24.23
N SER A 620 10.57 12.14 -24.50
CA SER A 620 10.33 12.76 -25.82
C SER A 620 11.33 12.26 -26.87
N ILE A 621 12.55 11.90 -26.49
CA ILE A 621 13.52 11.25 -27.39
C ILE A 621 12.97 9.91 -27.88
N GLY A 622 12.42 9.07 -26.98
CA GLY A 622 11.76 7.81 -27.38
C GLY A 622 10.63 8.01 -28.40
N LYS A 623 9.78 9.04 -28.23
CA LYS A 623 8.74 9.41 -29.23
C LYS A 623 9.34 9.85 -30.57
N SER A 624 10.52 10.49 -30.54
CA SER A 624 11.16 11.08 -31.72
C SER A 624 11.93 10.02 -32.53
N VAL A 625 12.55 9.03 -31.86
CA VAL A 625 13.06 7.80 -32.49
C VAL A 625 11.93 7.03 -33.19
N ALA A 626 10.77 6.90 -32.54
CA ALA A 626 9.60 6.25 -33.18
C ALA A 626 9.17 6.97 -34.46
N ARG A 627 9.09 8.30 -34.45
CA ARG A 627 8.77 9.12 -35.64
C ARG A 627 9.84 9.00 -36.73
N ALA A 628 11.12 9.08 -36.37
CA ALA A 628 12.24 8.98 -37.30
C ALA A 628 12.24 7.64 -38.05
N LEU A 629 11.92 6.53 -37.36
CA LEU A 629 11.78 5.18 -37.90
C LEU A 629 10.41 4.89 -38.54
N ASN A 630 9.43 5.79 -38.43
CA ASN A 630 8.03 5.57 -38.84
C ASN A 630 7.34 4.36 -38.15
N ARG A 631 7.71 4.07 -36.89
CA ARG A 631 7.11 3.01 -36.06
C ARG A 631 6.03 3.57 -35.14
N GLN A 632 5.00 2.77 -34.84
CA GLN A 632 3.97 3.13 -33.86
C GLN A 632 4.58 3.24 -32.45
N TYR A 633 4.12 4.22 -31.66
CA TYR A 633 4.69 4.53 -30.34
C TYR A 633 3.75 4.15 -29.20
N TYR A 634 4.22 3.28 -28.29
CA TYR A 634 3.55 2.96 -27.03
C TYR A 634 4.45 3.28 -25.84
N ARG A 635 3.84 3.65 -24.72
CA ARG A 635 4.55 3.88 -23.45
C ARG A 635 3.75 3.33 -22.28
N PHE A 636 4.44 2.60 -21.40
CA PHE A 636 3.97 2.30 -20.04
C PHE A 636 5.08 2.59 -19.03
N SER A 637 4.72 2.80 -17.77
CA SER A 637 5.70 2.91 -16.68
C SER A 637 5.81 1.57 -15.96
N VAL A 638 7.01 1.22 -15.51
CA VAL A 638 7.23 0.11 -14.56
C VAL A 638 7.55 0.60 -13.16
N GLY A 639 7.68 1.93 -12.97
CA GLY A 639 7.96 2.51 -11.66
C GLY A 639 6.84 2.26 -10.67
N GLY A 640 7.14 1.56 -9.58
CA GLY A 640 6.18 1.13 -8.57
C GLY A 640 5.45 -0.20 -8.84
N LEU A 641 5.72 -0.88 -9.96
CA LEU A 641 5.19 -2.23 -10.18
C LEU A 641 5.79 -3.22 -9.16
N THR A 642 4.93 -4.06 -8.58
CA THR A 642 5.30 -5.13 -7.63
C THR A 642 4.75 -6.50 -8.02
N ASP A 643 3.83 -6.58 -8.99
CA ASP A 643 3.25 -7.82 -9.49
C ASP A 643 3.74 -8.11 -10.92
N VAL A 644 4.07 -9.38 -11.17
CA VAL A 644 4.42 -9.93 -12.48
C VAL A 644 3.21 -9.94 -13.44
N ALA A 645 1.99 -10.05 -12.91
CA ALA A 645 0.77 -10.17 -13.70
C ALA A 645 0.41 -8.89 -14.48
N GLU A 646 0.95 -7.71 -14.14
CA GLU A 646 0.81 -6.55 -15.02
C GLU A 646 1.59 -6.74 -16.34
N ILE A 647 2.76 -7.37 -16.30
CA ILE A 647 3.60 -7.58 -17.49
C ILE A 647 3.12 -8.81 -18.29
N LYS A 648 2.85 -9.93 -17.61
CA LYS A 648 2.46 -11.21 -18.22
C LYS A 648 0.95 -11.49 -18.28
N GLY A 649 0.10 -10.62 -17.74
CA GLY A 649 -1.34 -10.86 -17.63
C GLY A 649 -1.72 -11.83 -16.51
N HIS A 650 -3.03 -11.95 -16.27
CA HIS A 650 -3.62 -12.93 -15.36
C HIS A 650 -4.11 -14.16 -16.14
N ARG A 651 -4.02 -15.35 -15.55
CA ARG A 651 -4.59 -16.58 -16.14
C ARG A 651 -6.08 -16.44 -16.43
N ARG A 652 -6.53 -16.94 -17.59
CA ARG A 652 -7.95 -16.92 -18.04
C ARG A 652 -8.98 -17.50 -17.06
N THR A 653 -8.53 -18.27 -16.07
CA THR A 653 -9.34 -18.82 -14.97
C THR A 653 -9.77 -17.81 -13.91
N TYR A 654 -9.14 -16.63 -13.83
CA TYR A 654 -9.51 -15.62 -12.84
C TYR A 654 -10.70 -14.76 -13.31
N VAL A 655 -11.64 -14.49 -12.41
CA VAL A 655 -12.79 -13.61 -12.70
C VAL A 655 -12.28 -12.19 -12.96
N GLY A 656 -12.52 -11.67 -14.16
CA GLY A 656 -11.99 -10.37 -14.59
C GLY A 656 -10.52 -10.39 -15.04
N ALA A 657 -9.97 -11.56 -15.40
CA ALA A 657 -8.61 -11.67 -15.95
C ALA A 657 -8.39 -10.74 -17.16
N LEU A 658 -7.20 -10.13 -17.22
CA LEU A 658 -6.74 -9.26 -18.30
C LEU A 658 -5.38 -9.76 -18.82
N PRO A 659 -5.09 -9.63 -20.13
CA PRO A 659 -3.76 -9.86 -20.67
C PRO A 659 -2.79 -8.73 -20.29
N GLY A 660 -1.49 -9.00 -20.36
CA GLY A 660 -0.44 -8.11 -19.90
C GLY A 660 -0.30 -6.81 -20.71
N ARG A 661 0.44 -5.84 -20.16
CA ARG A 661 0.68 -4.53 -20.80
C ARG A 661 1.22 -4.62 -22.23
N ILE A 662 1.93 -5.69 -22.57
CA ILE A 662 2.52 -5.91 -23.91
C ILE A 662 1.45 -6.31 -24.94
N ILE A 663 0.52 -7.19 -24.59
CA ILE A 663 -0.62 -7.55 -25.45
C ILE A 663 -1.55 -6.33 -25.63
N GLN A 664 -1.75 -5.55 -24.55
CA GLN A 664 -2.46 -4.26 -24.62
C GLN A 664 -1.74 -3.25 -25.54
N ALA A 665 -0.41 -3.24 -25.57
CA ALA A 665 0.38 -2.40 -26.47
C ALA A 665 0.20 -2.80 -27.94
N LEU A 666 0.34 -4.09 -28.27
CA LEU A 666 0.13 -4.61 -29.63
C LEU A 666 -1.29 -4.29 -30.14
N LYS A 667 -2.31 -4.54 -29.32
CA LYS A 667 -3.71 -4.16 -29.61
C LYS A 667 -3.87 -2.65 -29.85
N LYS A 668 -3.18 -1.78 -29.08
CA LYS A 668 -3.29 -0.33 -29.26
C LYS A 668 -2.52 0.19 -30.47
N CYS A 669 -1.40 -0.45 -30.84
CA CYS A 669 -0.59 -0.05 -31.99
C CYS A 669 -1.10 -0.59 -33.33
N GLN A 670 -1.80 -1.73 -33.35
CA GLN A 670 -2.20 -2.44 -34.57
C GLN A 670 -1.00 -2.76 -35.51
N THR A 671 0.18 -3.01 -34.93
CA THR A 671 1.41 -3.43 -35.65
C THR A 671 2.22 -4.42 -34.81
N GLU A 672 2.95 -5.36 -35.44
CA GLU A 672 3.94 -6.24 -34.79
C GLU A 672 5.24 -5.54 -34.36
N ASN A 673 5.62 -4.43 -35.02
CA ASN A 673 6.92 -3.78 -34.86
C ASN A 673 6.90 -2.37 -34.20
N PRO A 674 6.07 -2.09 -33.16
CA PRO A 674 6.06 -0.79 -32.51
C PRO A 674 7.38 -0.50 -31.78
N LEU A 675 7.58 0.77 -31.43
CA LEU A 675 8.53 1.17 -30.39
C LEU A 675 7.80 1.21 -29.05
N ILE A 676 8.23 0.38 -28.12
CA ILE A 676 7.69 0.30 -26.75
C ILE A 676 8.67 0.99 -25.80
N LEU A 677 8.24 2.12 -25.25
CA LEU A 677 8.98 2.84 -24.21
C LEU A 677 8.56 2.35 -22.81
N ILE A 678 9.52 1.82 -22.06
CA ILE A 678 9.39 1.37 -20.68
C ILE A 678 9.94 2.48 -19.76
N ASP A 679 9.05 3.28 -19.17
CA ASP A 679 9.40 4.42 -18.30
C ASP A 679 9.74 3.95 -16.87
N GLU A 680 10.76 4.57 -16.27
CA GLU A 680 11.17 4.41 -14.86
C GLU A 680 11.59 2.97 -14.43
N VAL A 681 12.45 2.31 -15.21
CA VAL A 681 13.01 0.98 -14.88
C VAL A 681 13.91 0.98 -13.63
N ASP A 682 14.34 2.17 -13.18
CA ASP A 682 15.07 2.39 -11.93
C ASP A 682 14.22 2.28 -10.67
N LYS A 683 12.88 2.14 -10.80
CA LYS A 683 11.91 2.13 -9.69
C LYS A 683 11.05 0.87 -9.63
N ILE A 684 11.53 -0.24 -10.17
CA ILE A 684 10.86 -1.54 -10.10
C ILE A 684 10.78 -2.00 -8.62
N GLY A 685 9.58 -2.35 -8.16
CA GLY A 685 9.33 -2.79 -6.79
C GLY A 685 9.55 -4.29 -6.61
N ARG A 686 10.19 -4.68 -5.50
CA ARG A 686 10.33 -6.10 -5.13
C ARG A 686 9.09 -6.57 -4.38
N GLY A 687 8.18 -7.24 -5.09
CA GLY A 687 6.96 -7.80 -4.51
C GLY A 687 7.17 -9.15 -3.82
N HIS A 688 6.18 -9.57 -3.03
CA HIS A 688 6.14 -10.91 -2.43
C HIS A 688 5.55 -11.97 -3.38
N GLN A 689 4.88 -11.56 -4.46
CA GLN A 689 4.21 -12.45 -5.43
C GLN A 689 5.07 -12.79 -6.65
N GLY A 690 6.27 -12.20 -6.74
CA GLY A 690 7.24 -12.42 -7.81
C GLY A 690 8.19 -11.24 -7.94
N ASP A 691 9.27 -11.41 -8.70
CA ASP A 691 10.13 -10.30 -9.10
C ASP A 691 9.73 -9.83 -10.52
N PRO A 692 9.06 -8.67 -10.69
CA PRO A 692 8.75 -8.14 -12.01
C PRO A 692 10.00 -7.92 -12.90
N SER A 693 11.21 -7.81 -12.32
CA SER A 693 12.47 -7.80 -13.08
C SER A 693 12.68 -9.08 -13.89
N SER A 694 12.21 -10.23 -13.40
CA SER A 694 12.30 -11.52 -14.12
C SER A 694 11.40 -11.58 -15.35
N ALA A 695 10.21 -10.96 -15.28
CA ALA A 695 9.30 -10.85 -16.41
C ALA A 695 9.81 -9.84 -17.45
N LEU A 696 10.50 -8.77 -17.02
CA LEU A 696 11.22 -7.88 -17.93
C LEU A 696 12.43 -8.56 -18.57
N LEU A 697 13.14 -9.44 -17.86
CA LEU A 697 14.24 -10.20 -18.44
C LEU A 697 13.77 -11.09 -19.60
N GLU A 698 12.70 -11.87 -19.42
CA GLU A 698 12.12 -12.72 -20.48
C GLU A 698 11.57 -11.90 -21.66
N LEU A 699 10.97 -10.73 -21.38
CA LEU A 699 10.47 -9.80 -22.41
C LEU A 699 11.59 -9.20 -23.27
N LEU A 700 12.74 -8.89 -22.64
CA LEU A 700 13.82 -8.12 -23.24
C LEU A 700 14.97 -8.98 -23.80
N ASP A 701 15.01 -10.27 -23.47
CA ASP A 701 16.03 -11.20 -23.95
C ASP A 701 15.84 -11.54 -25.44
N PRO A 702 16.80 -11.25 -26.33
CA PRO A 702 16.71 -11.65 -27.73
C PRO A 702 16.59 -13.17 -27.96
N GLU A 703 16.97 -14.01 -26.98
CA GLU A 703 16.83 -15.47 -27.06
C GLU A 703 15.44 -15.97 -26.61
N GLN A 704 14.63 -15.16 -25.92
CA GLN A 704 13.34 -15.57 -25.34
C GLN A 704 12.15 -14.81 -25.92
N ASN A 705 12.36 -13.57 -26.39
CA ASN A 705 11.29 -12.68 -26.83
C ASN A 705 10.54 -13.14 -28.09
N SER A 706 11.13 -14.03 -28.90
CA SER A 706 10.46 -14.69 -30.04
C SER A 706 9.36 -15.67 -29.63
N SER A 707 9.34 -16.07 -28.35
CA SER A 707 8.38 -17.03 -27.78
C SER A 707 7.84 -16.57 -26.42
N PHE A 708 7.61 -15.27 -26.26
CA PHE A 708 7.08 -14.70 -25.02
C PHE A 708 5.69 -15.26 -24.70
N LEU A 709 5.49 -15.74 -23.47
CA LEU A 709 4.26 -16.41 -23.05
C LEU A 709 3.49 -15.57 -22.02
N ASP A 710 2.46 -14.88 -22.51
CA ASP A 710 1.45 -14.19 -21.69
C ASP A 710 0.47 -15.21 -21.09
N HIS A 711 0.19 -15.08 -19.79
CA HIS A 711 -0.63 -16.01 -19.00
C HIS A 711 -2.12 -15.97 -19.33
N TYR A 712 -2.62 -14.90 -19.95
CA TYR A 712 -3.99 -14.83 -20.44
C TYR A 712 -4.10 -15.46 -21.83
N MET A 713 -3.12 -15.17 -22.70
CA MET A 713 -3.11 -15.62 -24.10
C MET A 713 -2.73 -17.11 -24.25
N ASP A 714 -1.83 -17.64 -23.41
CA ASP A 714 -1.43 -19.07 -23.40
C ASP A 714 -0.85 -19.56 -24.75
N VAL A 715 -0.40 -18.63 -25.60
CA VAL A 715 0.25 -18.86 -26.90
C VAL A 715 1.54 -18.03 -26.99
N PRO A 716 2.58 -18.52 -27.69
CA PRO A 716 3.81 -17.76 -27.89
C PRO A 716 3.56 -16.55 -28.79
N VAL A 717 3.97 -15.36 -28.32
CA VAL A 717 3.95 -14.11 -29.08
C VAL A 717 5.38 -13.74 -29.44
N ASP A 718 5.61 -13.49 -30.73
CA ASP A 718 6.90 -13.04 -31.24
C ASP A 718 7.06 -11.53 -31.06
N LEU A 719 7.96 -11.15 -30.15
CA LEU A 719 8.32 -9.77 -29.83
C LEU A 719 9.72 -9.37 -30.34
N SER A 720 10.40 -10.23 -31.11
CA SER A 720 11.76 -9.97 -31.62
C SER A 720 11.85 -8.69 -32.48
N LYS A 721 10.76 -8.36 -33.18
CA LYS A 721 10.60 -7.18 -34.04
C LYS A 721 10.36 -5.87 -33.28
N VAL A 722 10.01 -5.95 -31.99
CA VAL A 722 9.63 -4.79 -31.15
C VAL A 722 10.89 -4.03 -30.74
N LEU A 723 10.90 -2.71 -30.96
CA LEU A 723 12.00 -1.88 -30.47
C LEU A 723 11.72 -1.45 -29.04
N PHE A 724 12.41 -2.07 -28.09
CA PHE A 724 12.36 -1.69 -26.68
C PHE A 724 13.31 -0.54 -26.38
N VAL A 725 12.78 0.51 -25.76
CA VAL A 725 13.54 1.61 -25.18
C VAL A 725 13.18 1.73 -23.71
N CYS A 726 14.17 1.80 -22.83
CA CYS A 726 13.99 1.97 -21.39
C CYS A 726 14.35 3.40 -20.96
N THR A 727 13.76 3.89 -19.87
CA THR A 727 14.22 5.11 -19.19
C THR A 727 14.52 4.85 -17.72
N ALA A 728 15.61 5.43 -17.22
CA ALA A 728 16.03 5.37 -15.82
C ALA A 728 16.50 6.75 -15.35
N ASN A 729 16.46 7.02 -14.04
CA ASN A 729 17.07 8.24 -13.47
C ASN A 729 18.47 7.97 -12.88
N VAL A 730 18.72 6.76 -12.40
CA VAL A 730 20.00 6.29 -11.85
C VAL A 730 20.26 4.86 -12.33
N THR A 731 21.52 4.50 -12.57
CA THR A 731 21.96 3.13 -12.93
C THR A 731 21.83 2.13 -11.77
N ASP A 732 22.11 2.59 -10.55
CA ASP A 732 22.51 1.71 -9.44
C ASP A 732 21.37 0.86 -8.86
N THR A 733 20.12 1.27 -9.11
CA THR A 733 18.92 0.52 -8.71
C THR A 733 18.44 -0.47 -9.78
N ILE A 734 18.98 -0.40 -11.01
CA ILE A 734 18.64 -1.31 -12.10
C ILE A 734 19.26 -2.69 -11.82
N PRO A 735 18.51 -3.81 -11.94
CA PRO A 735 19.06 -5.15 -11.82
C PRO A 735 20.19 -5.38 -12.85
N ARG A 736 21.38 -5.79 -12.39
CA ARG A 736 22.54 -6.02 -13.29
C ARG A 736 22.24 -6.90 -14.51
N PRO A 737 21.50 -8.03 -14.42
CA PRO A 737 21.18 -8.84 -15.60
C PRO A 737 20.36 -8.11 -16.68
N LEU A 738 19.64 -7.02 -16.33
CA LEU A 738 19.01 -6.12 -17.30
C LEU A 738 20.03 -5.10 -17.82
N LEU A 739 20.84 -4.51 -16.93
CA LEU A 739 21.86 -3.52 -17.27
C LEU A 739 22.89 -4.06 -18.27
N ASP A 740 23.37 -5.28 -18.05
CA ASP A 740 24.36 -5.98 -18.89
C ASP A 740 23.84 -6.29 -20.32
N ARG A 741 22.53 -6.14 -20.56
CA ARG A 741 21.84 -6.35 -21.85
C ARG A 741 21.43 -5.04 -22.54
N MET A 742 21.62 -3.89 -21.88
CA MET A 742 21.18 -2.57 -22.37
C MET A 742 22.36 -1.75 -22.90
N GLU A 743 22.14 -1.07 -24.02
CA GLU A 743 23.03 0.00 -24.47
C GLU A 743 22.66 1.28 -23.71
N LEU A 744 23.54 1.67 -22.78
CA LEU A 744 23.36 2.85 -21.93
C LEU A 744 23.70 4.12 -22.71
N ILE A 745 22.75 5.05 -22.75
CA ILE A 745 22.93 6.40 -23.27
C ILE A 745 22.67 7.36 -22.10
N GLU A 746 23.68 8.11 -21.70
CA GLU A 746 23.60 9.06 -20.59
C GLU A 746 23.21 10.46 -21.09
N LEU A 747 22.19 11.04 -20.46
CA LEU A 747 21.65 12.37 -20.76
C LEU A 747 21.96 13.30 -19.61
N SER A 748 22.96 14.16 -19.81
CA SER A 748 23.34 15.24 -18.89
C SER A 748 22.21 16.24 -18.61
N GLY A 749 22.30 16.96 -17.50
CA GLY A 749 21.51 18.17 -17.27
C GLY A 749 21.84 19.30 -18.25
N TYR A 750 20.91 20.25 -18.41
CA TYR A 750 21.05 21.38 -19.33
C TYR A 750 21.70 22.61 -18.66
N VAL A 751 22.60 23.28 -19.37
CA VAL A 751 23.17 24.59 -19.02
C VAL A 751 22.11 25.68 -19.16
N ALA A 752 22.21 26.80 -18.43
CA ALA A 752 21.26 27.91 -18.50
C ALA A 752 21.02 28.40 -19.95
N ASP A 753 22.09 28.50 -20.74
CA ASP A 753 22.06 28.91 -22.16
C ASP A 753 21.24 27.93 -23.03
N GLU A 754 21.34 26.63 -22.75
CA GLU A 754 20.55 25.58 -23.41
C GLU A 754 19.08 25.61 -22.97
N LYS A 755 18.83 25.88 -21.68
CA LYS A 755 17.47 26.03 -21.14
C LYS A 755 16.73 27.23 -21.72
N MET A 756 17.41 28.35 -21.98
CA MET A 756 16.82 29.48 -22.71
C MET A 756 16.40 29.07 -24.12
N ALA A 757 17.29 28.43 -24.88
CA ALA A 757 16.99 27.96 -26.24
C ALA A 757 15.84 26.92 -26.26
N ILE A 758 15.78 26.02 -25.28
CA ILE A 758 14.69 25.04 -25.12
C ILE A 758 13.36 25.73 -24.73
N ALA A 759 13.42 26.74 -23.88
CA ALA A 759 12.25 27.51 -23.46
C ALA A 759 11.63 28.28 -24.64
N GLU A 760 12.47 28.98 -25.42
CA GLU A 760 12.05 29.72 -26.61
C GLU A 760 11.48 28.80 -27.71
N LYS A 761 12.20 27.72 -28.07
CA LYS A 761 11.84 26.86 -29.21
C LYS A 761 10.68 25.90 -28.92
N TYR A 762 10.54 25.40 -27.70
CA TYR A 762 9.62 24.30 -27.40
C TYR A 762 8.64 24.59 -26.28
N LEU A 763 9.11 25.12 -25.14
CA LEU A 763 8.24 25.24 -23.96
C LEU A 763 7.22 26.38 -24.10
N ALA A 764 7.62 27.53 -24.64
CA ALA A 764 6.71 28.64 -24.86
C ALA A 764 5.66 28.34 -25.96
N PRO A 765 5.99 27.84 -27.16
CA PRO A 765 4.99 27.45 -28.15
C PRO A 765 4.02 26.36 -27.65
N ALA A 766 4.52 25.32 -26.99
CA ALA A 766 3.67 24.27 -26.43
C ALA A 766 2.78 24.78 -25.28
N ALA A 767 3.23 25.75 -24.48
CA ALA A 767 2.43 26.38 -23.44
C ALA A 767 1.33 27.30 -24.01
N ARG A 768 1.61 28.05 -25.08
CA ARG A 768 0.60 28.82 -25.83
C ARG A 768 -0.51 27.92 -26.36
N GLU A 769 -0.16 26.84 -27.04
CA GLU A 769 -1.13 25.88 -27.58
C GLU A 769 -1.95 25.20 -26.47
N LEU A 770 -1.32 24.79 -25.36
CA LEU A 770 -2.00 24.22 -24.18
C LEU A 770 -2.90 25.22 -23.41
N THR A 771 -2.80 26.52 -23.68
CA THR A 771 -3.60 27.56 -23.01
C THR A 771 -4.59 28.28 -23.95
N GLY A 772 -4.69 27.85 -25.21
CA GLY A 772 -5.53 28.49 -26.23
C GLY A 772 -4.96 29.79 -26.82
N LEU A 773 -3.84 30.28 -26.29
CA LEU A 773 -3.15 31.51 -26.73
C LEU A 773 -2.29 31.29 -27.98
N LYS A 774 -2.76 30.49 -28.94
CA LYS A 774 -2.02 30.15 -30.16
C LYS A 774 -2.00 31.32 -31.16
N ASP A 775 -3.14 31.99 -31.28
CA ASP A 775 -3.38 33.05 -32.25
C ASP A 775 -3.26 34.46 -31.61
N VAL A 776 -2.74 34.55 -30.38
CA VAL A 776 -2.65 35.78 -29.56
C VAL A 776 -1.20 36.17 -29.32
N ASP A 777 -0.87 37.46 -29.44
CA ASP A 777 0.51 37.95 -29.33
C ASP A 777 0.97 38.15 -27.87
N VAL A 778 1.04 37.03 -27.13
CA VAL A 778 1.57 37.00 -25.76
C VAL A 778 3.05 36.61 -25.78
N GLN A 779 3.95 37.59 -25.76
CA GLN A 779 5.40 37.39 -25.85
C GLN A 779 6.05 37.34 -24.46
N LEU A 780 6.88 36.34 -24.22
CA LEU A 780 7.70 36.22 -23.01
C LEU A 780 9.14 36.62 -23.35
N GLU A 781 9.63 37.69 -22.75
CA GLU A 781 10.95 38.26 -23.09
C GLU A 781 12.11 37.35 -22.64
N LYS A 782 13.25 37.45 -23.34
CA LYS A 782 14.47 36.69 -23.01
C LYS A 782 14.92 36.91 -21.57
N ASP A 783 14.93 38.16 -21.10
CA ASP A 783 15.24 38.55 -19.73
C ASP A 783 14.28 37.95 -18.70
N ALA A 784 13.01 37.73 -19.07
CA ALA A 784 12.02 37.06 -18.21
C ALA A 784 12.25 35.54 -18.18
N ILE A 785 12.67 34.92 -19.29
CA ILE A 785 13.08 33.52 -19.34
C ILE A 785 14.37 33.30 -18.51
N GLU A 786 15.34 34.21 -18.60
CA GLU A 786 16.57 34.16 -17.82
C GLU A 786 16.30 34.29 -16.31
N GLU A 787 15.43 35.24 -15.92
CA GLU A 787 14.97 35.41 -14.53
C GLU A 787 14.18 34.19 -14.03
N LEU A 788 13.33 33.58 -14.86
CA LEU A 788 12.66 32.31 -14.56
C LEU A 788 13.67 31.19 -14.26
N ILE A 789 14.71 31.06 -15.08
CA ILE A 789 15.76 30.04 -14.93
C ILE A 789 16.56 30.28 -13.65
N LYS A 790 17.02 31.51 -13.40
CA LYS A 790 17.86 31.88 -12.25
C LYS A 790 17.10 31.84 -10.92
N SER A 791 15.95 32.52 -10.85
CA SER A 791 15.30 32.89 -9.58
C SER A 791 14.11 31.99 -9.21
N TYR A 792 13.68 31.10 -10.11
CA TYR A 792 12.52 30.20 -9.90
C TYR A 792 12.79 28.72 -10.22
N CYS A 793 13.88 28.34 -10.92
CA CYS A 793 14.06 26.99 -11.48
C CYS A 793 15.41 26.29 -11.15
N ARG A 794 15.68 26.03 -9.86
CA ARG A 794 16.86 25.29 -9.36
C ARG A 794 16.72 23.76 -9.58
N GLU A 795 16.96 23.30 -10.82
CA GLU A 795 16.92 21.89 -11.26
C GLU A 795 17.95 21.60 -12.38
N SER A 796 18.29 20.34 -12.66
CA SER A 796 19.10 19.95 -13.85
C SER A 796 18.31 19.92 -15.17
N GLY A 797 17.03 19.52 -15.12
CA GLY A 797 16.14 19.44 -16.29
C GLY A 797 15.42 20.77 -16.60
N VAL A 798 14.30 20.67 -17.31
CA VAL A 798 13.37 21.80 -17.59
C VAL A 798 11.93 21.53 -17.11
N ARG A 799 11.74 20.64 -16.12
CA ARG A 799 10.40 20.22 -15.67
C ARG A 799 9.71 21.27 -14.82
N ASN A 800 10.43 21.96 -13.95
CA ASN A 800 9.94 23.14 -13.22
C ASN A 800 9.86 24.35 -14.17
N LEU A 801 10.85 24.55 -15.04
CA LEU A 801 10.83 25.63 -16.03
C LEU A 801 9.56 25.59 -16.91
N LYS A 802 9.20 24.40 -17.43
CA LYS A 802 7.93 24.18 -18.13
C LYS A 802 6.71 24.57 -17.29
N LYS A 803 6.65 24.17 -16.01
CA LYS A 803 5.54 24.54 -15.10
C LYS A 803 5.42 26.05 -14.88
N GLN A 804 6.53 26.77 -14.75
CA GLN A 804 6.47 28.23 -14.56
C GLN A 804 6.03 28.94 -15.85
N ILE A 805 6.52 28.49 -17.02
CA ILE A 805 6.06 29.01 -18.32
C ILE A 805 4.56 28.73 -18.53
N GLU A 806 4.08 27.52 -18.27
CA GLU A 806 2.65 27.18 -18.27
C GLU A 806 1.82 28.03 -17.28
N LYS A 807 2.38 28.37 -16.13
CA LYS A 807 1.73 29.23 -15.12
C LYS A 807 1.65 30.69 -15.59
N VAL A 808 2.68 31.20 -16.25
CA VAL A 808 2.68 32.55 -16.86
C VAL A 808 1.61 32.63 -17.94
N TYR A 809 1.63 31.74 -18.94
CA TYR A 809 0.63 31.75 -20.02
C TYR A 809 -0.81 31.52 -19.52
N ARG A 810 -1.00 30.67 -18.51
CA ARG A 810 -2.34 30.46 -17.91
C ARG A 810 -2.87 31.68 -17.18
N LYS A 811 -2.00 32.46 -16.52
CA LYS A 811 -2.39 33.75 -15.93
C LYS A 811 -2.59 34.83 -16.99
N ALA A 812 -1.77 34.85 -18.05
CA ALA A 812 -2.02 35.73 -19.19
C ALA A 812 -3.41 35.48 -19.78
N ALA A 813 -3.78 34.22 -20.02
CA ALA A 813 -5.13 33.86 -20.47
C ALA A 813 -6.23 34.32 -19.49
N PHE A 814 -6.03 34.09 -18.19
CA PHE A 814 -6.99 34.56 -17.16
C PHE A 814 -7.16 36.09 -17.17
N ASN A 815 -6.05 36.84 -17.18
CA ASN A 815 -6.08 38.30 -17.24
C ASN A 815 -6.77 38.78 -18.53
N ILE A 816 -6.42 38.22 -19.69
CA ILE A 816 -7.01 38.59 -20.98
C ILE A 816 -8.54 38.36 -21.00
N VAL A 817 -9.03 37.25 -20.43
CA VAL A 817 -10.47 37.01 -20.29
C VAL A 817 -11.12 37.99 -19.32
N GLN A 818 -10.45 38.33 -18.21
CA GLN A 818 -10.94 39.31 -17.24
C GLN A 818 -10.97 40.74 -17.79
N ASP A 819 -9.98 41.13 -18.61
CA ASP A 819 -9.82 42.48 -19.16
C ASP A 819 -10.72 42.72 -20.40
N LEU A 820 -11.06 41.66 -21.16
CA LEU A 820 -12.03 41.72 -22.27
C LEU A 820 -13.48 41.64 -21.81
N GLY A 821 -13.75 40.99 -20.67
CA GLY A 821 -15.09 40.78 -20.15
C GLY A 821 -15.93 39.73 -20.89
N GLU A 822 -17.04 39.34 -20.28
CA GLU A 822 -17.95 38.31 -20.81
C GLU A 822 -18.74 38.81 -22.05
N ASP A 823 -18.89 40.13 -22.22
CA ASP A 823 -19.58 40.75 -23.36
C ASP A 823 -18.86 40.51 -24.70
N VAL A 824 -17.53 40.50 -24.71
CA VAL A 824 -16.71 40.29 -25.92
C VAL A 824 -16.46 38.79 -26.18
N LEU A 825 -16.55 37.96 -25.14
CA LEU A 825 -16.29 36.52 -25.16
C LEU A 825 -17.55 35.71 -24.81
N SER A 826 -18.71 36.13 -25.35
CA SER A 826 -20.01 35.59 -24.98
C SER A 826 -20.13 34.07 -25.19
N GLU A 827 -20.79 33.37 -24.28
CA GLU A 827 -20.96 31.91 -24.38
C GLU A 827 -21.67 31.49 -25.68
N GLU A 828 -22.59 32.32 -26.18
CA GLU A 828 -23.32 32.13 -27.44
C GLU A 828 -22.41 32.08 -28.68
N ALA A 829 -21.17 32.60 -28.60
CA ALA A 829 -20.16 32.47 -29.65
C ALA A 829 -19.33 31.17 -29.54
N ALA A 830 -19.35 30.47 -28.39
CA ALA A 830 -18.61 29.22 -28.16
C ALA A 830 -19.44 27.95 -28.41
N LEU A 831 -20.77 28.06 -28.35
CA LEU A 831 -21.70 26.96 -28.64
C LEU A 831 -21.79 26.69 -30.15
N THR A 832 -21.68 25.41 -30.52
CA THR A 832 -22.08 24.90 -31.85
C THR A 832 -23.58 25.05 -32.05
N ASP A 833 -24.06 25.04 -33.29
CA ASP A 833 -25.49 25.21 -33.58
C ASP A 833 -26.36 24.08 -32.96
N GLU A 834 -25.83 22.86 -32.89
CA GLU A 834 -26.42 21.75 -32.12
C GLU A 834 -26.46 22.02 -30.60
N GLY A 835 -25.41 22.65 -30.06
CA GLY A 835 -25.35 23.07 -28.66
C GLY A 835 -26.36 24.18 -28.35
N LYS A 836 -26.62 25.08 -29.30
CA LYS A 836 -27.66 26.10 -29.20
C LYS A 836 -29.05 25.47 -29.21
N ALA A 837 -29.32 24.56 -30.15
CA ALA A 837 -30.58 23.82 -30.19
C ALA A 837 -30.85 23.07 -28.87
N ALA A 838 -29.86 22.36 -28.32
CA ALA A 838 -30.00 21.70 -27.01
C ALA A 838 -30.21 22.69 -25.83
N GLN A 839 -29.70 23.92 -25.94
CA GLN A 839 -29.91 24.99 -24.96
C GLN A 839 -31.24 25.75 -25.17
N GLU A 840 -31.88 25.62 -26.33
CA GLU A 840 -33.24 26.10 -26.60
C GLU A 840 -34.28 25.05 -26.19
N GLU A 841 -34.08 23.76 -26.54
CA GLU A 841 -34.93 22.64 -26.07
C GLU A 841 -35.00 22.57 -24.53
N SER A 842 -33.92 22.91 -23.83
CA SER A 842 -33.91 22.98 -22.35
C SER A 842 -34.49 24.29 -21.77
N LYS A 843 -34.65 25.35 -22.57
CA LYS A 843 -35.39 26.57 -22.19
C LYS A 843 -36.90 26.44 -22.45
N GLU A 844 -37.32 25.67 -23.46
CA GLU A 844 -38.74 25.40 -23.73
C GLU A 844 -39.40 24.42 -22.73
N HIS A 845 -38.66 23.92 -21.73
CA HIS A 845 -39.14 22.92 -20.77
C HIS A 845 -38.98 23.33 -19.29
N GLU A 846 -39.23 24.61 -18.95
CA GLU A 846 -39.48 25.04 -17.57
C GLU A 846 -40.98 24.93 -17.18
N PRO A 847 -41.38 24.06 -16.24
CA PRO A 847 -42.71 24.10 -15.63
C PRO A 847 -42.72 25.14 -14.51
N ALA A 848 -43.72 26.02 -14.47
CA ALA A 848 -43.80 27.14 -13.53
C ALA A 848 -44.18 26.77 -12.07
N ASP A 849 -43.87 25.55 -11.60
CA ASP A 849 -44.29 25.05 -10.28
C ASP A 849 -43.21 24.12 -9.65
N PRO A 850 -42.56 24.47 -8.51
CA PRO A 850 -41.40 23.73 -7.96
C PRO A 850 -41.66 22.31 -7.43
N ALA A 851 -42.89 21.79 -7.52
CA ALA A 851 -43.33 20.61 -6.79
C ALA A 851 -43.15 19.26 -7.53
N GLN A 852 -42.70 19.25 -8.78
CA GLN A 852 -42.54 18.03 -9.57
C GLN A 852 -41.20 18.01 -10.34
N ILE A 853 -40.24 17.22 -9.85
CA ILE A 853 -38.96 16.94 -10.52
C ILE A 853 -39.08 15.58 -11.23
N PRO A 854 -39.04 15.52 -12.57
CA PRO A 854 -38.97 14.25 -13.30
C PRO A 854 -37.63 13.53 -13.05
N VAL A 855 -37.67 12.21 -12.87
CA VAL A 855 -36.48 11.38 -12.66
C VAL A 855 -36.11 10.66 -13.96
N GLU A 856 -35.26 11.27 -14.80
CA GLU A 856 -34.42 10.59 -15.82
C GLU A 856 -33.47 11.58 -16.55
N PRO A 857 -32.19 11.72 -16.14
CA PRO A 857 -31.23 12.65 -16.76
C PRO A 857 -30.18 11.94 -17.65
N GLU A 858 -30.57 11.05 -18.56
CA GLU A 858 -29.64 10.20 -19.35
C GLU A 858 -29.65 10.47 -20.88
N LYS A 859 -30.10 11.64 -21.36
CA LYS A 859 -30.25 11.92 -22.80
C LYS A 859 -29.77 13.30 -23.31
N SER A 860 -28.86 13.97 -22.60
CA SER A 860 -28.36 15.31 -23.00
C SER A 860 -26.84 15.49 -22.86
N THR A 861 -26.05 14.50 -23.26
CA THR A 861 -24.59 14.62 -23.41
C THR A 861 -24.20 14.68 -24.88
N THR A 862 -24.11 15.89 -25.44
CA THR A 862 -23.60 16.11 -26.80
C THR A 862 -22.11 15.78 -26.87
N GLU A 863 -21.70 14.91 -27.78
CA GLU A 863 -20.29 14.49 -27.93
C GLU A 863 -19.42 15.55 -28.66
N THR A 864 -20.03 16.61 -29.19
CA THR A 864 -19.34 17.66 -29.96
C THR A 864 -18.63 18.66 -29.05
N PRO A 865 -17.31 18.92 -29.22
CA PRO A 865 -16.59 19.88 -28.40
C PRO A 865 -17.00 21.33 -28.75
N ARG A 866 -17.08 22.19 -27.72
CA ARG A 866 -17.26 23.65 -27.89
C ARG A 866 -16.16 24.23 -28.81
N LEU A 867 -16.52 25.20 -29.64
CA LEU A 867 -15.56 25.87 -30.51
C LEU A 867 -14.66 26.80 -29.68
N ALA A 868 -13.38 26.90 -30.07
CA ALA A 868 -12.44 27.78 -29.40
C ALA A 868 -12.77 29.25 -29.70
N LEU A 869 -13.05 30.03 -28.64
CA LEU A 869 -13.27 31.47 -28.74
C LEU A 869 -12.03 32.16 -29.29
N LYS A 870 -12.21 33.00 -30.31
CA LYS A 870 -11.14 33.79 -30.91
C LYS A 870 -10.99 35.12 -30.18
N VAL A 871 -9.88 35.26 -29.47
CA VAL A 871 -9.46 36.53 -28.85
C VAL A 871 -9.15 37.55 -29.96
N PRO A 872 -9.52 38.85 -29.81
CA PRO A 872 -9.20 39.88 -30.80
C PRO A 872 -7.69 40.08 -31.00
N GLU A 873 -7.27 40.29 -32.26
CA GLU A 873 -5.86 40.52 -32.64
C GLU A 873 -5.21 41.75 -31.99
N THR A 874 -6.01 42.64 -31.39
CA THR A 874 -5.54 43.87 -30.70
C THR A 874 -4.86 43.62 -29.35
N VAL A 875 -4.88 42.38 -28.84
CA VAL A 875 -4.33 42.04 -27.51
C VAL A 875 -2.85 41.63 -27.62
N HIS A 876 -1.96 42.62 -27.49
CA HIS A 876 -0.52 42.41 -27.37
C HIS A 876 -0.09 42.42 -25.90
N LEU A 877 0.66 41.40 -25.46
CA LEU A 877 1.11 41.28 -24.07
C LEU A 877 2.57 40.84 -23.98
N SER A 878 3.48 41.80 -23.78
CA SER A 878 4.91 41.57 -23.52
C SER A 878 5.17 41.38 -22.02
N ILE A 879 5.61 40.18 -21.62
CA ILE A 879 5.92 39.83 -20.24
C ILE A 879 7.44 39.90 -20.03
N GLY A 880 7.88 41.00 -19.45
CA GLY A 880 9.28 41.27 -19.10
C GLY A 880 9.64 40.96 -17.65
N LYS A 881 10.94 41.11 -17.33
CA LYS A 881 11.53 40.80 -16.02
C LYS A 881 10.88 41.53 -14.84
N GLY A 882 10.40 42.76 -15.04
CA GLY A 882 9.68 43.52 -14.01
C GLY A 882 8.32 42.90 -13.68
N THR A 883 7.48 42.74 -14.72
CA THR A 883 6.12 42.19 -14.65
C THR A 883 6.04 40.71 -14.27
N LEU A 884 7.13 39.95 -14.44
CA LEU A 884 7.18 38.51 -14.17
C LEU A 884 6.68 38.14 -12.75
N LYS A 885 6.90 39.03 -11.77
CA LYS A 885 6.47 38.86 -10.37
C LYS A 885 4.95 38.77 -10.22
N ASP A 886 4.19 39.48 -11.05
CA ASP A 886 2.72 39.51 -10.97
C ASP A 886 2.13 38.19 -11.47
N TYR A 887 2.79 37.56 -12.44
CA TYR A 887 2.45 36.23 -12.93
C TYR A 887 2.92 35.13 -11.95
N VAL A 888 4.22 35.07 -11.66
CA VAL A 888 4.81 33.92 -10.94
C VAL A 888 4.73 34.06 -9.42
N GLY A 889 4.72 35.27 -8.89
CA GLY A 889 4.93 35.58 -7.47
C GLY A 889 6.38 36.03 -7.19
N PRO A 890 6.75 36.23 -5.91
CA PRO A 890 8.13 36.57 -5.54
C PRO A 890 9.13 35.47 -5.95
N PRO A 891 10.41 35.82 -6.19
CA PRO A 891 11.45 34.85 -6.53
C PRO A 891 11.62 33.81 -5.40
N VAL A 892 11.82 32.55 -5.79
CA VAL A 892 11.98 31.41 -4.87
C VAL A 892 13.44 31.24 -4.44
N PHE A 893 14.37 31.65 -5.30
CA PHE A 893 15.81 31.62 -5.07
C PHE A 893 16.38 33.02 -5.32
N THR A 894 17.18 33.54 -4.39
CA THR A 894 17.68 34.92 -4.42
C THR A 894 19.17 35.03 -4.76
N ALA A 895 20.00 34.09 -4.31
CA ALA A 895 21.39 33.93 -4.71
C ALA A 895 21.89 32.49 -4.45
N ASP A 896 22.86 32.03 -5.24
CA ASP A 896 23.64 30.80 -4.95
C ASP A 896 24.90 31.09 -4.10
N ARG A 897 25.30 32.37 -3.99
CA ARG A 897 26.46 32.83 -3.23
C ARG A 897 26.04 33.26 -1.83
N LEU A 898 26.60 32.61 -0.81
CA LEU A 898 26.31 32.89 0.60
C LEU A 898 27.17 34.02 1.19
N TYR A 899 28.39 34.18 0.66
CA TYR A 899 29.39 35.12 1.16
C TYR A 899 30.01 35.94 0.01
N ASP A 900 29.97 37.27 0.12
CA ASP A 900 30.69 38.16 -0.81
C ASP A 900 32.20 38.13 -0.54
N GLN A 901 32.61 38.07 0.73
CA GLN A 901 33.98 37.85 1.17
C GLN A 901 34.00 36.73 2.23
N PHE A 902 35.00 35.84 2.17
CA PHE A 902 35.10 34.71 3.10
C PHE A 902 35.83 35.16 4.38
N PRO A 903 35.25 35.01 5.58
CA PRO A 903 36.03 35.11 6.80
C PRO A 903 37.02 33.92 6.90
N PRO A 904 38.16 34.06 7.63
CA PRO A 904 39.07 32.95 7.87
C PRO A 904 38.33 31.73 8.43
N GLY A 905 38.53 30.57 7.81
CA GLY A 905 37.81 29.34 8.11
C GLY A 905 36.68 28.99 7.15
N VAL A 906 36.33 29.84 6.18
CA VAL A 906 35.27 29.55 5.18
C VAL A 906 35.85 29.29 3.80
N THR A 907 35.41 28.22 3.13
CA THR A 907 35.82 27.87 1.75
C THR A 907 34.65 27.34 0.92
N MET A 908 34.75 27.45 -0.41
CA MET A 908 33.74 26.96 -1.36
C MET A 908 34.12 25.58 -1.92
N GLY A 909 33.33 24.57 -1.56
CA GLY A 909 33.37 23.21 -2.10
C GLY A 909 32.31 22.97 -3.17
N LEU A 910 32.53 21.96 -4.02
CA LEU A 910 31.56 21.55 -5.03
C LEU A 910 31.03 20.14 -4.74
N ALA A 911 29.72 20.06 -4.50
CA ALA A 911 28.99 18.82 -4.25
C ALA A 911 28.18 18.40 -5.48
N TRP A 912 27.93 17.10 -5.58
CA TRP A 912 26.98 16.51 -6.52
C TRP A 912 25.77 15.99 -5.76
N THR A 913 24.57 16.26 -6.27
CA THR A 913 23.29 15.85 -5.67
C THR A 913 22.39 15.26 -6.74
N SER A 914 21.33 14.55 -6.34
CA SER A 914 20.28 14.05 -7.25
C SER A 914 19.55 15.16 -8.04
N MET A 915 19.63 16.42 -7.59
CA MET A 915 19.09 17.59 -8.28
C MET A 915 20.08 18.27 -9.24
N GLY A 916 21.35 17.83 -9.25
CA GLY A 916 22.45 18.44 -9.99
C GLY A 916 23.60 18.90 -9.07
N GLY A 917 24.51 19.71 -9.62
CA GLY A 917 25.62 20.26 -8.85
C GLY A 917 25.21 21.40 -7.92
N ALA A 918 25.80 21.43 -6.73
CA ALA A 918 25.64 22.49 -5.74
C ALA A 918 27.01 23.01 -5.28
N ALA A 919 27.14 24.33 -5.13
CA ALA A 919 28.22 24.91 -4.35
C ALA A 919 27.83 24.81 -2.86
N LEU A 920 28.74 24.32 -2.02
CA LEU A 920 28.57 24.26 -0.57
C LEU A 920 29.70 25.05 0.08
N TYR A 921 29.37 25.83 1.10
CA TYR A 921 30.37 26.48 1.93
C TYR A 921 30.75 25.50 3.06
N VAL A 922 32.05 25.30 3.28
CA VAL A 922 32.56 24.60 4.46
C VAL A 922 33.03 25.67 5.43
N GLU A 923 32.48 25.67 6.62
CA GLU A 923 32.69 26.69 7.65
C GLU A 923 33.43 26.05 8.82
N CYS A 924 34.57 26.60 9.21
CA CYS A 924 35.33 26.18 10.37
C CYS A 924 35.43 27.35 11.35
N ILE A 925 34.93 27.17 12.58
CA ILE A 925 35.01 28.17 13.64
C ILE A 925 35.76 27.63 14.86
N LEU A 926 36.35 28.54 15.64
CA LEU A 926 36.84 28.25 16.98
C LEU A 926 35.66 28.34 17.95
N GLU A 927 35.38 27.25 18.67
CA GLU A 927 34.21 27.16 19.56
C GLU A 927 34.45 27.77 20.94
N ASN A 928 35.66 27.62 21.47
CA ASN A 928 36.05 28.10 22.79
C ASN A 928 37.30 28.98 22.67
N ALA A 929 37.34 30.07 23.43
CA ALA A 929 38.49 30.98 23.44
C ALA A 929 39.81 30.24 23.72
N LEU A 930 40.83 30.50 22.91
CA LEU A 930 42.15 29.89 23.08
C LEU A 930 42.79 30.36 24.39
N SER A 931 43.31 29.40 25.13
CA SER A 931 44.07 29.61 26.37
C SER A 931 45.11 28.51 26.53
N HIS A 932 46.11 28.73 27.38
CA HIS A 932 47.15 27.72 27.63
C HIS A 932 46.58 26.35 28.06
N ASP A 933 45.49 26.33 28.84
CA ASP A 933 44.93 25.10 29.42
C ASP A 933 43.77 24.48 28.62
N SER A 934 43.41 25.10 27.49
CA SER A 934 42.44 24.54 26.53
C SER A 934 42.85 23.15 26.01
N ARG A 935 41.85 22.38 25.55
CA ARG A 935 42.01 21.01 25.03
C ARG A 935 41.55 20.95 23.57
N PRO A 936 42.28 20.22 22.71
CA PRO A 936 41.92 20.13 21.30
C PRO A 936 40.67 19.28 21.11
N GLY A 937 39.87 19.64 20.12
CA GLY A 937 38.70 18.87 19.71
C GLY A 937 38.25 19.21 18.29
N LEU A 938 37.39 18.35 17.74
CA LEU A 938 36.72 18.56 16.47
C LEU A 938 35.24 18.17 16.65
N GLU A 939 34.35 19.13 16.44
CA GLU A 939 32.91 18.90 16.35
C GLU A 939 32.44 19.10 14.90
N VAL A 940 31.44 18.33 14.46
CA VAL A 940 31.08 18.23 13.04
C VAL A 940 29.56 18.18 12.88
N THR A 941 28.97 19.17 12.19
CA THR A 941 27.52 19.25 11.97
C THR A 941 27.15 19.59 10.51
N GLY A 942 25.86 19.52 10.18
CA GLY A 942 25.36 19.72 8.80
C GLY A 942 24.89 18.45 8.09
N ASN A 943 24.40 17.46 8.84
CA ASN A 943 23.83 16.19 8.33
C ASN A 943 24.80 15.39 7.44
N LEU A 944 26.05 15.32 7.89
CA LEU A 944 27.11 14.53 7.24
C LEU A 944 26.93 13.04 7.57
N GLN A 945 26.96 12.23 6.54
CA GLN A 945 26.91 10.77 6.61
C GLN A 945 28.32 10.18 6.85
N ASN A 946 28.44 8.85 6.84
CA ASN A 946 29.61 8.18 7.39
C ASN A 946 30.90 8.43 6.60
N VAL A 947 30.87 8.39 5.26
CA VAL A 947 32.08 8.59 4.44
C VAL A 947 32.53 10.05 4.50
N MET A 948 31.58 10.98 4.54
CA MET A 948 31.87 12.41 4.71
C MET A 948 32.46 12.72 6.11
N LYS A 949 31.97 12.08 7.19
CA LYS A 949 32.57 12.16 8.54
C LYS A 949 34.00 11.62 8.56
N GLU A 950 34.25 10.48 7.93
CA GLU A 950 35.60 9.91 7.81
C GLU A 950 36.55 10.84 7.04
N SER A 951 36.11 11.37 5.89
CA SER A 951 36.84 12.39 5.13
C SER A 951 37.11 13.66 5.96
N THR A 952 36.21 14.05 6.85
CA THR A 952 36.41 15.16 7.79
C THR A 952 37.57 14.87 8.76
N HIS A 953 37.60 13.67 9.35
CA HIS A 953 38.68 13.25 10.27
C HIS A 953 40.03 13.08 9.56
N ILE A 954 40.05 12.58 8.31
CA ILE A 954 41.24 12.52 7.47
C ILE A 954 41.77 13.94 7.20
N SER A 955 40.90 14.86 6.78
CA SER A 955 41.23 16.25 6.49
C SER A 955 41.82 16.99 7.70
N TYR A 956 41.25 16.79 8.89
CA TYR A 956 41.75 17.36 10.15
C TYR A 956 43.09 16.76 10.59
N SER A 957 43.28 15.45 10.40
CA SER A 957 44.57 14.77 10.67
C SER A 957 45.66 15.24 9.72
N PHE A 958 45.32 15.44 8.44
CA PHE A 958 46.23 15.98 7.44
C PHE A 958 46.58 17.46 7.70
N ALA A 959 45.60 18.32 7.99
CA ALA A 959 45.83 19.73 8.34
C ALA A 959 46.74 19.89 9.56
N LYS A 960 46.58 19.03 10.59
CA LYS A 960 47.53 18.92 11.71
C LYS A 960 48.95 18.55 11.26
N SER A 961 49.09 17.62 10.31
CA SER A 961 50.39 17.22 9.76
C SER A 961 51.06 18.35 8.97
N VAL A 962 50.30 19.14 8.21
CA VAL A 962 50.80 20.33 7.49
C VAL A 962 51.32 21.37 8.48
N MET A 963 50.50 21.78 9.47
CA MET A 963 50.91 22.76 10.48
C MET A 963 52.17 22.32 11.25
N ALA A 964 52.23 21.06 11.69
CA ALA A 964 53.39 20.52 12.41
C ALA A 964 54.68 20.46 11.56
N ARG A 965 54.59 20.49 10.23
CA ARG A 965 55.74 20.47 9.30
C ARG A 965 56.18 21.85 8.82
N GLN A 966 55.22 22.75 8.54
CA GLN A 966 55.48 24.05 7.92
C GLN A 966 55.45 25.22 8.92
N PHE A 967 54.63 25.12 9.97
CA PHE A 967 54.37 26.17 10.95
C PHE A 967 54.49 25.63 12.40
N PRO A 968 55.62 25.01 12.80
CA PRO A 968 55.74 24.28 14.07
C PRO A 968 55.55 25.15 15.33
N GLU A 969 55.71 26.47 15.22
CA GLU A 969 55.43 27.44 16.29
C GLU A 969 53.93 27.71 16.49
N ASN A 970 53.11 27.50 15.45
CA ASN A 970 51.68 27.73 15.48
C ASN A 970 50.95 26.50 16.05
N ARG A 971 50.84 26.47 17.38
CA ARG A 971 50.26 25.36 18.15
C ARG A 971 48.72 25.36 18.20
N PHE A 972 48.04 26.05 17.27
CA PHE A 972 46.57 26.19 17.24
C PHE A 972 45.83 24.86 17.41
N PHE A 973 46.14 23.85 16.57
CA PHE A 973 45.45 22.56 16.59
C PHE A 973 45.78 21.64 17.78
N GLU A 974 46.73 22.00 18.64
CA GLU A 974 46.96 21.32 19.93
C GLU A 974 46.01 21.81 21.04
N LYS A 975 45.29 22.91 20.78
CA LYS A 975 44.59 23.70 21.80
C LYS A 975 43.15 24.04 21.42
N ALA A 976 42.89 24.34 20.15
CA ALA A 976 41.57 24.67 19.62
C ALA A 976 40.58 23.49 19.69
N LYS A 977 39.41 23.70 20.29
CA LYS A 977 38.19 22.96 19.93
C LYS A 977 37.58 23.66 18.72
N VAL A 978 37.63 22.98 17.57
CA VAL A 978 37.17 23.50 16.27
C VAL A 978 35.82 22.87 15.95
N HIS A 979 34.88 23.69 15.48
CA HIS A 979 33.60 23.21 14.96
C HIS A 979 33.59 23.41 13.44
N LEU A 980 33.44 22.30 12.70
CA LEU A 980 33.25 22.28 11.25
C LEU A 980 31.76 22.10 10.93
N HIS A 981 31.22 23.01 10.10
CA HIS A 981 29.84 23.02 9.66
C HIS A 981 29.73 23.03 8.12
N CYS A 982 28.66 22.39 7.63
CA CYS A 982 28.25 22.41 6.23
C CYS A 982 26.77 22.84 6.14
N PRO A 983 26.46 24.14 5.90
CA PRO A 983 25.10 24.69 5.82
C PRO A 983 24.18 23.96 4.85
N GLU A 984 22.85 24.07 5.02
CA GLU A 984 21.81 23.20 4.44
C GLU A 984 21.69 21.82 5.13
N GLY A 985 21.62 21.78 6.47
CA GLY A 985 21.51 20.54 7.25
C GLY A 985 20.24 19.67 7.02
N ALA A 986 19.26 20.15 6.25
CA ALA A 986 18.11 19.34 5.85
C ALA A 986 18.47 18.28 4.78
N VAL A 987 19.51 18.51 3.98
CA VAL A 987 19.94 17.59 2.92
C VAL A 987 21.04 16.69 3.46
N PRO A 988 20.91 15.34 3.40
CA PRO A 988 21.98 14.43 3.80
C PRO A 988 23.15 14.50 2.82
N LYS A 989 24.37 14.57 3.34
CA LYS A 989 25.60 14.72 2.54
C LYS A 989 26.54 13.56 2.78
N ASP A 990 26.90 12.84 1.73
CA ASP A 990 27.89 11.78 1.78
C ASP A 990 28.88 11.84 0.61
N GLY A 991 29.99 11.12 0.77
CA GLY A 991 31.05 11.00 -0.23
C GLY A 991 32.31 11.83 0.10
N PRO A 992 33.50 11.35 -0.27
CA PRO A 992 34.77 11.90 0.23
C PRO A 992 35.26 13.16 -0.49
N SER A 993 34.61 13.56 -1.60
CA SER A 993 35.10 14.56 -2.59
C SER A 993 35.19 16.02 -2.13
N ALA A 994 35.04 16.28 -0.83
CA ALA A 994 35.24 17.57 -0.18
C ALA A 994 36.48 17.61 0.73
N GLY A 995 37.34 16.57 0.71
CA GLY A 995 38.51 16.48 1.58
C GLY A 995 39.47 17.66 1.44
N ILE A 996 39.79 18.07 0.20
CA ILE A 996 40.63 19.25 -0.02
C ILE A 996 39.95 20.56 0.43
N THR A 997 38.62 20.63 0.35
CA THR A 997 37.82 21.77 0.85
C THR A 997 37.91 21.90 2.36
N MET A 998 37.70 20.79 3.08
CA MET A 998 37.73 20.73 4.54
C MET A 998 39.13 20.99 5.09
N ALA A 999 40.18 20.43 4.47
CA ALA A 999 41.55 20.75 4.85
C ALA A 999 41.89 22.24 4.66
N SER A 1000 41.40 22.86 3.58
CA SER A 1000 41.63 24.29 3.29
C SER A 1000 40.87 25.22 4.25
N ALA A 1001 39.64 24.86 4.65
CA ALA A 1001 38.90 25.60 5.68
C ALA A 1001 39.61 25.54 7.04
N LEU A 1002 40.06 24.34 7.44
CA LEU A 1002 40.79 24.15 8.69
C LEU A 1002 42.12 24.92 8.70
N LEU A 1003 42.88 24.92 7.60
CA LEU A 1003 44.13 25.69 7.48
C LEU A 1003 43.89 27.20 7.41
N SER A 1004 42.86 27.66 6.68
CA SER A 1004 42.46 29.08 6.65
C SER A 1004 42.15 29.62 8.05
N LEU A 1005 41.45 28.85 8.88
CA LEU A 1005 41.21 29.20 10.28
C LEU A 1005 42.51 29.20 11.11
N ALA A 1006 43.33 28.16 11.02
CA ALA A 1006 44.57 28.02 11.80
C ALA A 1006 45.65 29.06 11.45
N LEU A 1007 45.67 29.54 10.20
CA LEU A 1007 46.55 30.60 9.71
C LEU A 1007 45.92 32.00 9.84
N ASN A 1008 44.64 32.09 10.23
CA ASN A 1008 43.84 33.32 10.27
C ASN A 1008 43.87 34.13 8.95
N HIS A 1009 43.76 33.41 7.82
CA HIS A 1009 43.89 33.98 6.47
C HIS A 1009 42.61 33.75 5.66
N SER A 1010 42.03 34.83 5.12
CA SER A 1010 40.87 34.79 4.21
C SER A 1010 41.29 34.25 2.83
N LEU A 1011 40.43 33.46 2.18
CA LEU A 1011 40.69 32.92 0.83
C LEU A 1011 39.90 33.69 -0.25
N GLU A 1012 40.40 33.64 -1.49
CA GLU A 1012 39.75 34.27 -2.65
C GLU A 1012 38.33 33.68 -2.89
N PRO A 1013 37.24 34.47 -2.76
CA PRO A 1013 35.87 33.95 -2.79
C PRO A 1013 35.41 33.35 -4.13
N THR A 1014 36.18 33.54 -5.20
CA THR A 1014 35.92 33.05 -6.56
C THR A 1014 36.58 31.70 -6.85
N VAL A 1015 37.29 31.11 -5.88
CA VAL A 1015 37.91 29.78 -6.02
C VAL A 1015 36.99 28.70 -5.47
N ALA A 1016 36.57 27.78 -6.35
CA ALA A 1016 35.86 26.57 -5.96
C ALA A 1016 36.82 25.36 -6.01
N MET A 1017 36.60 24.36 -5.14
CA MET A 1017 37.46 23.17 -5.12
C MET A 1017 36.70 21.87 -4.85
N THR A 1018 37.20 20.77 -5.42
CA THR A 1018 36.69 19.41 -5.14
C THR A 1018 37.79 18.38 -5.34
N GLY A 1019 37.83 17.38 -4.47
CA GLY A 1019 38.87 16.35 -4.46
C GLY A 1019 38.77 15.52 -3.19
N GLU A 1020 38.87 14.20 -3.33
CA GLU A 1020 39.14 13.33 -2.19
C GLU A 1020 40.61 13.49 -1.78
N LEU A 1021 40.87 13.44 -0.46
CA LEU A 1021 42.18 13.72 0.12
C LEU A 1021 42.64 12.53 0.96
N THR A 1022 43.84 11.99 0.67
CA THR A 1022 44.44 10.95 1.53
C THR A 1022 45.09 11.56 2.77
N VAL A 1023 45.29 10.74 3.81
CA VAL A 1023 46.06 11.11 5.02
C VAL A 1023 47.51 11.55 4.68
N THR A 1024 48.04 11.14 3.51
CA THR A 1024 49.37 11.53 3.02
C THR A 1024 49.38 12.82 2.19
N GLY A 1025 48.22 13.37 1.82
CA GLY A 1025 48.11 14.59 1.03
C GLY A 1025 47.98 14.40 -0.49
N LYS A 1026 47.78 13.18 -0.99
CA LYS A 1026 47.45 12.97 -2.42
C LYS A 1026 45.98 13.32 -2.64
N VAL A 1027 45.68 14.00 -3.75
CA VAL A 1027 44.32 14.20 -4.24
C VAL A 1027 43.91 13.01 -5.12
N LEU A 1028 42.70 12.48 -4.94
CA LEU A 1028 42.16 11.35 -5.70
C LEU A 1028 40.97 11.76 -6.60
N ARG A 1029 40.79 11.00 -7.69
CA ARG A 1029 39.73 11.21 -8.70
C ARG A 1029 38.34 11.28 -8.09
N ILE A 1030 37.50 12.17 -8.61
CA ILE A 1030 36.11 12.36 -8.19
C ILE A 1030 35.11 12.02 -9.31
N GLY A 1031 33.83 11.84 -8.96
CA GLY A 1031 32.71 11.86 -9.91
C GLY A 1031 32.05 13.24 -10.05
N GLY A 1032 31.30 13.42 -11.14
CA GLY A 1032 30.39 14.56 -11.36
C GLY A 1032 31.06 15.91 -11.67
N LEU A 1033 32.24 15.93 -12.32
CA LEU A 1033 32.97 17.17 -12.60
C LEU A 1033 32.17 18.16 -13.46
N ARG A 1034 31.36 17.69 -14.41
CA ARG A 1034 30.48 18.52 -15.25
C ARG A 1034 29.48 19.30 -14.42
N GLU A 1035 28.70 18.60 -13.59
CA GLU A 1035 27.67 19.18 -12.73
C GLU A 1035 28.27 20.14 -11.70
N LYS A 1036 29.42 19.77 -11.12
CA LYS A 1036 30.18 20.60 -10.20
C LYS A 1036 30.70 21.88 -10.87
N THR A 1037 31.16 21.81 -12.12
CA THR A 1037 31.60 22.98 -12.90
C THR A 1037 30.44 23.93 -13.21
N VAL A 1038 29.28 23.40 -13.58
CA VAL A 1038 28.06 24.21 -13.78
C VAL A 1038 27.62 24.88 -12.47
N ALA A 1039 27.75 24.21 -11.32
CA ALA A 1039 27.46 24.79 -10.02
C ALA A 1039 28.44 25.92 -9.63
N ALA A 1040 29.74 25.72 -9.89
CA ALA A 1040 30.77 26.73 -9.69
C ALA A 1040 30.49 28.00 -10.52
N ARG A 1041 30.15 27.85 -11.81
CA ARG A 1041 29.76 28.97 -12.70
C ARG A 1041 28.54 29.73 -12.15
N ARG A 1042 27.55 29.01 -11.60
CA ARG A 1042 26.33 29.58 -11.01
C ARG A 1042 26.59 30.30 -9.67
N ALA A 1043 27.58 29.87 -8.89
CA ALA A 1043 28.03 30.55 -7.67
C ALA A 1043 28.94 31.77 -7.93
N GLY A 1044 29.36 31.99 -9.18
CA GLY A 1044 30.28 33.06 -9.57
C GLY A 1044 31.76 32.74 -9.32
N ALA A 1045 32.13 31.46 -9.27
CA ALA A 1045 33.52 31.04 -9.24
C ALA A 1045 34.19 31.23 -10.61
N THR A 1046 35.43 31.72 -10.62
CA THR A 1046 36.26 31.92 -11.82
C THR A 1046 37.39 30.91 -11.94
N LYS A 1047 37.71 30.19 -10.86
CA LYS A 1047 38.74 29.14 -10.81
C LYS A 1047 38.17 27.88 -10.18
N ILE A 1048 38.50 26.71 -10.73
CA ILE A 1048 38.17 25.40 -10.15
C ILE A 1048 39.44 24.58 -9.93
N LEU A 1049 39.66 24.14 -8.70
CA LEU A 1049 40.64 23.12 -8.34
C LEU A 1049 39.99 21.73 -8.40
N PHE A 1050 40.55 20.83 -9.21
CA PHE A 1050 40.05 19.47 -9.40
C PHE A 1050 41.20 18.43 -9.51
N PRO A 1051 40.98 17.13 -9.28
CA PRO A 1051 42.06 16.13 -9.32
C PRO A 1051 42.63 15.95 -10.73
N ALA A 1052 43.94 15.84 -10.86
CA ALA A 1052 44.60 15.62 -12.16
C ALA A 1052 44.11 14.34 -12.87
N ASP A 1053 43.72 13.31 -12.11
CA ASP A 1053 43.10 12.07 -12.61
C ASP A 1053 41.73 12.31 -13.34
N ASN A 1054 41.13 13.51 -13.24
CA ASN A 1054 39.91 13.92 -13.95
C ASN A 1054 40.18 14.82 -15.19
N THR A 1055 41.43 14.94 -15.66
CA THR A 1055 41.76 15.82 -16.80
C THR A 1055 41.06 15.43 -18.10
N SER A 1056 40.79 14.14 -18.33
CA SER A 1056 39.91 13.65 -19.42
C SER A 1056 38.52 14.31 -19.35
N ASP A 1057 37.92 14.25 -18.18
CA ASP A 1057 36.54 14.64 -17.91
C ASP A 1057 36.38 16.17 -18.04
N TRP A 1058 37.46 16.92 -17.74
CA TRP A 1058 37.55 18.35 -18.04
C TRP A 1058 37.66 18.63 -19.54
N LEU A 1059 38.47 17.88 -20.29
CA LEU A 1059 38.61 18.03 -21.73
C LEU A 1059 37.29 17.77 -22.46
N GLU A 1060 36.50 16.79 -22.01
CA GLU A 1060 35.18 16.45 -22.55
C GLU A 1060 34.07 17.50 -22.27
N LEU A 1061 34.27 18.45 -21.33
CA LEU A 1061 33.25 19.49 -21.09
C LEU A 1061 33.07 20.40 -22.32
N PRO A 1062 31.84 20.67 -22.77
CA PRO A 1062 31.61 21.58 -23.89
C PRO A 1062 32.05 23.02 -23.55
N GLU A 1063 32.46 23.76 -24.57
CA GLU A 1063 33.14 25.07 -24.41
C GLU A 1063 32.29 26.11 -23.66
N ASN A 1064 30.97 26.07 -23.79
CA ASN A 1064 30.02 26.93 -23.05
C ASN A 1064 30.05 26.72 -21.53
N ILE A 1065 30.55 25.59 -21.03
CA ILE A 1065 30.77 25.34 -19.60
C ILE A 1065 32.14 25.86 -19.16
N LYS A 1066 33.15 25.79 -20.03
CA LYS A 1066 34.52 26.29 -19.79
C LYS A 1066 34.63 27.82 -19.87
N GLN A 1067 33.80 28.47 -20.69
CA GLN A 1067 33.83 29.92 -20.87
C GLN A 1067 33.58 30.68 -19.54
N GLY A 1068 34.61 31.40 -19.09
CA GLY A 1068 34.62 32.16 -17.84
C GLY A 1068 35.17 31.42 -16.62
N ILE A 1069 35.68 30.19 -16.76
CA ILE A 1069 36.29 29.42 -15.67
C ILE A 1069 37.65 28.85 -16.09
N GLU A 1070 38.67 29.12 -15.28
CA GLU A 1070 39.97 28.44 -15.35
C GLU A 1070 39.95 27.15 -14.53
N GLY A 1071 40.45 26.06 -15.11
CA GLY A 1071 40.50 24.75 -14.47
C GLY A 1071 41.93 24.35 -14.12
N HIS A 1072 42.20 24.14 -12.83
CA HIS A 1072 43.51 23.78 -12.30
C HIS A 1072 43.54 22.30 -11.85
N PRO A 1073 44.14 21.39 -12.63
CA PRO A 1073 44.32 20.00 -12.24
C PRO A 1073 45.42 19.86 -11.17
N VAL A 1074 45.13 19.20 -10.05
CA VAL A 1074 46.06 19.00 -8.92
C VAL A 1074 46.27 17.53 -8.57
N ASN A 1075 47.51 17.16 -8.24
CA ASN A 1075 47.92 15.81 -7.81
C ASN A 1075 48.08 15.72 -6.29
N TRP A 1076 48.63 16.77 -5.68
CA TRP A 1076 48.93 16.84 -4.26
C TRP A 1076 48.35 18.10 -3.62
N TYR A 1077 48.02 18.02 -2.33
CA TYR A 1077 47.48 19.16 -1.60
C TYR A 1077 48.48 20.33 -1.49
N SER A 1078 49.79 20.12 -1.66
CA SER A 1078 50.75 21.22 -1.78
C SER A 1078 50.40 22.17 -2.93
N GLU A 1079 50.01 21.64 -4.08
CA GLU A 1079 49.59 22.43 -5.26
C GLU A 1079 48.31 23.23 -4.94
N VAL A 1080 47.39 22.64 -4.17
CA VAL A 1080 46.18 23.33 -3.66
C VAL A 1080 46.55 24.45 -2.68
N PHE A 1081 47.50 24.21 -1.77
CA PHE A 1081 47.95 25.20 -0.80
C PHE A 1081 48.63 26.40 -1.49
N ASP A 1082 49.54 26.14 -2.42
CA ASP A 1082 50.27 27.19 -3.15
C ASP A 1082 49.34 28.09 -3.98
N ILE A 1083 48.24 27.53 -4.52
CA ILE A 1083 47.21 28.30 -5.27
C ILE A 1083 46.27 29.08 -4.34
N LEU A 1084 45.98 28.58 -3.13
CA LEU A 1084 45.06 29.21 -2.18
C LEU A 1084 45.72 30.24 -1.24
N PHE A 1085 47.02 30.11 -0.97
CA PHE A 1085 47.78 30.96 -0.04
C PHE A 1085 48.95 31.73 -0.71
N PRO A 1086 48.80 32.30 -1.93
CA PRO A 1086 49.94 32.84 -2.71
C PRO A 1086 50.56 34.12 -2.10
N SER A 1087 49.87 34.77 -1.17
CA SER A 1087 50.31 36.00 -0.47
C SER A 1087 50.36 35.83 1.05
N LEU A 1088 50.62 34.61 1.54
CA LEU A 1088 50.72 34.31 2.97
C LEU A 1088 52.09 34.73 3.54
N ASP A 1089 52.08 35.71 4.44
CA ASP A 1089 53.23 36.02 5.29
C ASP A 1089 53.49 34.85 6.25
N GLN A 1090 54.60 34.15 6.03
CA GLN A 1090 54.97 32.96 6.81
C GLN A 1090 55.44 33.28 8.24
N GLU A 1091 55.93 34.49 8.52
CA GLU A 1091 56.37 34.88 9.86
C GLU A 1091 55.17 35.33 10.71
N ALA A 1092 54.24 36.09 10.13
CA ALA A 1092 52.93 36.34 10.75
C ALA A 1092 52.19 35.02 11.02
N ALA A 1093 52.13 34.11 10.04
CA ALA A 1093 51.44 32.82 10.13
C ALA A 1093 51.96 31.87 11.24
N ARG A 1094 53.27 31.96 11.60
CA ARG A 1094 53.85 31.24 12.75
C ARG A 1094 53.45 31.85 14.09
N THR A 1095 53.28 33.17 14.14
CA THR A 1095 53.16 33.93 15.38
C THR A 1095 51.73 34.25 15.81
N VAL A 1096 50.74 34.19 14.90
CA VAL A 1096 49.31 34.59 15.09
C VAL A 1096 48.78 34.32 16.51
N TRP A 1097 48.84 33.06 16.95
CA TRP A 1097 48.18 32.60 18.18
C TRP A 1097 49.10 32.60 19.41
N GLN A 1098 50.37 32.99 19.29
CA GLN A 1098 51.33 32.94 20.41
C GLN A 1098 50.87 33.80 21.59
N LYS A 1099 50.25 34.96 21.34
CA LYS A 1099 49.69 35.82 22.41
C LYS A 1099 48.50 35.18 23.15
N ALA A 1100 47.65 34.43 22.45
CA ALA A 1100 46.49 33.75 23.03
C ALA A 1100 46.86 32.42 23.75
N LEU A 1101 47.99 31.81 23.35
CA LEU A 1101 48.52 30.57 23.92
C LEU A 1101 49.62 30.78 24.97
N ALA A 1102 49.99 32.04 25.24
CA ALA A 1102 50.88 32.41 26.34
C ALA A 1102 50.30 31.93 27.68
N LYS A 1103 51.19 31.59 28.62
CA LYS A 1103 50.78 31.39 30.02
C LYS A 1103 50.47 32.76 30.63
N PRO A 1104 49.39 32.91 31.41
CA PRO A 1104 49.19 34.11 32.22
C PRO A 1104 50.38 34.25 33.19
N GLU A 1105 50.88 35.47 33.36
CA GLU A 1105 51.99 35.73 34.26
C GLU A 1105 51.57 35.53 35.72
N LYS A 1106 52.39 34.82 36.51
CA LYS A 1106 52.18 34.67 37.95
C LYS A 1106 52.64 35.94 38.67
N GLY A 1107 51.83 37.00 38.67
CA GLY A 1107 52.27 38.27 39.25
C GLY A 1107 51.29 39.44 39.30
N SER A 1108 50.02 39.24 39.68
CA SER A 1108 49.14 40.35 40.10
C SER A 1108 47.98 39.88 41.01
N GLN A 1109 48.33 39.24 42.13
CA GLN A 1109 47.43 39.09 43.28
C GLN A 1109 48.15 39.68 44.50
N ASP A 1110 48.14 41.02 44.60
CA ASP A 1110 48.46 41.82 45.80
C ASP A 1110 48.22 43.33 45.52
N GLU A 1111 46.99 43.67 45.11
CA GLU A 1111 46.33 44.99 45.29
C GLU A 1111 44.81 44.86 45.09
#